data_AF-A0ABD0JYG7-F1
#
_entry.id   AF-A0ABD0JYG7-F1
#
_cell.length_a   1.000
_cell.length_b   1.000
_cell.length_c   1.000
_cell.angle_alpha   90.00
_cell.angle_beta   90.00
_cell.angle_gamma   90.00
#
_symmetry.space_group_name_H-M   'P 1'
#
loop_
_entity.id
_entity.type
_entity.pdbx_description
1 polymer ?
#
loop_
_entity_poly.entity_id
_entity_poly.type
_entity_poly.pdbx_seq_one_letter_code
_entity_poly.pdbx_strand_id
1 'polypeptide(L)'
;SGPCPAGRGVWGRDSGEGWSDLVILLIKGWCHQNIARQIWDVQGSSLNISADDGCGVECSPDQLSFYIRTGEKNIAGPTICFEGKIIMSNDLKNFGRGLNFVVINGNSFEVKEVTSFDTYVDDGSVIRYLKKGIPDGGIVLVASFDEASSGLKEDARKWLRLYGSALVESLNFRDSFIMIGQKGLKEGHAIEYISKKDKSEDFSAVLEKAGCFSLPLGPQSNMQIALPEMVLGTSIVLGQSIPHCGLDSACPMDHVAVGVYSGMENTKPPYVCVDGHIVISENLNKGGRGFNVVTISHKTLKPVSVIHADTYTSDSTDLELYLEALNVGDIVVAVVSDDGAKKLSYSARDLLNNLGSGYIQNLRFRDVWFFIGQKGMDGFATMEQISYAGFDGGWPKPIKRSYCVPSKLVGRKIIPDPEFYRFDERREFCKKYDGYPEFCDPSHVDEKLKSVGVADKVLQGHQIFETPLIVVPGMNHNALVRTLETTLMQPGVKLQNVVVMWDEKFPEHGELAQLFGFQNYSLPSSVNYTMQMGHALQHSLKMFPNAEHFIVVEEELLLAPDFLSFLAQCFSAFNSDPTLLAVSAWNFNGFEMTSGNREIVYRVEDFPGLGFLVKKDALSTMLSFWDDCCSRRAWDGWRFRGDGHYEILMPDVSRVFRQPYQGAKRETELMMELFLKPRATSLQLPVPLKDLGSLMEKEYEEHLHKLIQSSSALSAGDLKQCVRSIEPPPDLPQDDKRPIAVYYDQTSSLDFRLLRDISRCFGLVSPRNYRPKNLHNGLLRFWYQDRPAFLIGSFTPYYKNKPTDVSSIKLRYNA
;
A
#
# COMPACT_ATOMS: atom_id res chain seq x y z
N SER A 1 38.49 34.57 16.25
CA SER A 1 39.27 35.17 15.15
C SER A 1 40.61 34.46 15.08
N GLY A 2 40.83 33.60 14.08
CA GLY A 2 42.03 32.72 13.99
C GLY A 2 43.30 33.46 13.58
N PRO A 3 44.36 32.79 13.08
CA PRO A 3 44.66 31.35 13.08
C PRO A 3 46.08 31.02 13.64
N CYS A 4 46.34 29.75 14.00
CA CYS A 4 47.70 29.22 14.17
C CYS A 4 48.29 28.79 12.82
N PRO A 5 49.50 29.23 12.44
CA PRO A 5 50.29 28.58 11.40
C PRO A 5 51.31 27.60 12.00
N ALA A 6 51.61 26.58 11.20
CA ALA A 6 52.55 25.51 11.45
C ALA A 6 54.02 25.98 11.49
N GLY A 7 54.86 25.24 12.23
CA GLY A 7 56.32 25.31 12.12
C GLY A 7 56.99 24.09 12.74
N ARG A 8 57.53 23.21 11.89
CA ARG A 8 58.53 22.19 12.28
C ARG A 8 59.88 22.88 12.45
N GLY A 9 60.71 22.42 13.39
CA GLY A 9 62.14 22.74 13.33
C GLY A 9 62.97 22.55 14.61
N VAL A 10 63.48 21.33 14.82
CA VAL A 10 64.89 20.98 15.12
C VAL A 10 65.58 21.52 16.40
N TRP A 11 65.91 20.56 17.29
CA TRP A 11 67.15 20.28 18.08
C TRP A 11 68.03 21.37 18.73
N GLY A 12 68.43 21.09 19.98
CA GLY A 12 69.76 21.39 20.57
C GLY A 12 69.73 22.32 21.80
N ARG A 13 69.73 21.81 23.04
CA ARG A 13 70.88 21.54 23.98
C ARG A 13 71.63 22.75 24.53
N ASP A 14 71.67 22.77 25.87
CA ASP A 14 72.73 23.22 26.80
C ASP A 14 73.07 24.74 26.81
N SER A 15 73.24 25.45 27.93
CA SER A 15 73.88 25.14 29.22
C SER A 15 73.80 26.35 30.17
N GLY A 16 73.83 26.07 31.50
CA GLY A 16 74.48 26.86 32.58
C GLY A 16 73.87 28.21 33.00
N GLU A 17 73.87 28.68 34.25
CA GLU A 17 74.47 28.28 35.54
C GLU A 17 73.95 29.25 36.65
N GLY A 18 74.01 28.82 37.93
CA GLY A 18 74.15 29.70 39.12
C GLY A 18 72.89 29.97 39.95
N TRP A 19 72.54 29.19 41.00
CA TRP A 19 73.04 29.24 42.41
C TRP A 19 73.03 30.64 43.03
N SER A 20 72.69 30.91 44.29
CA SER A 20 71.95 30.29 45.41
C SER A 20 72.14 31.28 46.57
N ASP A 21 71.11 31.57 47.39
CA ASP A 21 71.24 31.96 48.81
C ASP A 21 69.89 32.44 49.39
N LEU A 22 69.19 31.60 50.16
CA LEU A 22 69.14 31.66 51.62
C LEU A 22 68.04 30.73 52.15
N VAL A 23 68.47 29.86 53.06
CA VAL A 23 67.75 28.73 53.64
C VAL A 23 67.44 29.04 55.11
N ILE A 24 66.19 28.79 55.51
CA ILE A 24 65.72 28.43 56.87
C ILE A 24 65.67 29.54 57.94
N LEU A 25 64.44 29.95 58.33
CA LEU A 25 63.86 29.55 59.63
C LEU A 25 62.36 29.81 59.72
N LEU A 26 61.67 28.79 60.24
CA LEU A 26 60.23 28.63 60.49
C LEU A 26 59.64 29.72 61.40
N ILE A 27 58.34 30.02 61.24
CA ILE A 27 57.27 29.77 62.25
C ILE A 27 55.90 30.22 61.69
N LYS A 28 55.02 29.21 61.55
CA LYS A 28 53.54 29.20 61.71
C LYS A 28 52.71 30.37 61.15
N GLY A 29 51.87 30.05 60.16
CA GLY A 29 50.71 30.87 59.83
C GLY A 29 49.87 30.33 58.68
N TRP A 30 49.00 29.36 58.98
CA TRP A 30 47.79 28.99 58.22
C TRP A 30 47.98 28.22 56.90
N CYS A 31 48.07 26.90 57.04
CA CYS A 31 47.53 25.95 56.06
C CYS A 31 46.11 25.58 56.52
N HIS A 32 45.09 26.12 55.86
CA HIS A 32 43.73 25.57 55.84
C HIS A 32 43.29 25.54 54.38
N GLN A 33 43.81 24.59 53.62
CA GLN A 33 43.12 24.14 52.41
C GLN A 33 42.02 23.18 52.88
N ASN A 34 40.77 23.65 52.85
CA ASN A 34 39.60 22.76 52.95
C ASN A 34 39.63 21.80 51.75
N ILE A 35 40.06 20.56 51.96
CA ILE A 35 40.00 19.50 50.95
C ILE A 35 38.55 19.00 50.92
N ALA A 36 37.71 19.59 50.07
CA ALA A 36 36.26 19.33 50.01
C ALA A 36 35.86 17.92 49.51
N ARG A 37 36.82 17.13 49.01
CA ARG A 37 36.60 15.75 48.52
C ARG A 37 37.89 14.94 48.53
N GLN A 38 37.80 13.68 48.96
CA GLN A 38 38.89 12.69 49.01
C GLN A 38 38.45 11.44 48.25
N ILE A 39 39.23 10.97 47.29
CA ILE A 39 38.87 9.83 46.43
C ILE A 39 40.09 8.95 46.23
N TRP A 40 39.91 7.64 46.35
CA TRP A 40 40.98 6.65 46.30
C TRP A 40 40.70 5.58 45.25
N ASP A 41 41.77 5.11 44.62
CA ASP A 41 41.78 3.88 43.84
C ASP A 41 41.92 2.68 44.80
N VAL A 42 40.95 1.77 44.74
CA VAL A 42 40.94 0.59 45.62
C VAL A 42 42.02 -0.42 45.19
N GLN A 43 42.36 -0.50 43.90
CA GLN A 43 43.35 -1.44 43.36
C GLN A 43 44.83 -1.06 43.56
N GLY A 44 45.19 -0.20 44.53
CA GLY A 44 46.60 0.20 44.67
C GLY A 44 47.02 0.95 45.93
N SER A 45 46.23 1.00 47.00
CA SER A 45 46.63 1.73 48.21
C SER A 45 46.31 1.02 49.52
N SER A 46 47.26 1.07 50.45
CA SER A 46 47.08 0.68 51.85
C SER A 46 46.45 1.83 52.65
N LEU A 47 45.13 1.99 52.60
CA LEU A 47 44.40 3.03 53.34
C LEU A 47 43.00 2.59 53.81
N ASN A 48 42.61 3.11 54.99
CA ASN A 48 41.36 3.02 55.78
C ASN A 48 40.08 2.47 55.12
N ILE A 49 40.08 1.21 54.71
CA ILE A 49 38.86 0.44 54.41
C ILE A 49 38.71 -0.58 55.55
N SER A 50 37.72 -0.39 56.43
CA SER A 50 37.54 -1.15 57.67
C SER A 50 36.74 -2.45 57.51
N ALA A 51 36.24 -2.76 56.31
CA ALA A 51 35.39 -3.92 56.04
C ALA A 51 35.83 -4.70 54.79
N ASP A 52 35.73 -6.03 54.84
CA ASP A 52 36.12 -6.97 53.77
C ASP A 52 35.29 -6.82 52.47
N ASP A 53 34.18 -6.08 52.51
CA ASP A 53 33.28 -5.82 51.38
C ASP A 53 33.57 -4.51 50.61
N GLY A 54 34.59 -3.74 51.03
CA GLY A 54 34.98 -2.48 50.39
C GLY A 54 34.13 -1.26 50.79
N CYS A 55 33.04 -1.43 51.54
CA CYS A 55 32.15 -0.33 51.91
C CYS A 55 32.64 0.48 53.14
N GLY A 56 33.58 -0.05 53.91
CA GLY A 56 34.03 0.51 55.21
C GLY A 56 34.92 1.75 55.10
N VAL A 57 34.44 2.84 54.51
CA VAL A 57 35.19 4.10 54.38
C VAL A 57 34.88 5.04 55.56
N GLU A 58 35.90 5.44 56.32
CA GLU A 58 35.76 6.41 57.40
C GLU A 58 35.97 7.85 56.90
N CYS A 59 34.96 8.71 57.09
CA CYS A 59 34.98 10.11 56.70
C CYS A 59 34.85 11.06 57.91
N SER A 60 35.19 12.33 57.72
CA SER A 60 34.96 13.37 58.74
C SER A 60 33.46 13.55 58.98
N PRO A 61 33.00 14.02 60.17
CA PRO A 61 31.57 14.12 60.49
C PRO A 61 30.71 14.98 59.54
N ASP A 62 31.33 15.83 58.74
CA ASP A 62 30.74 16.73 57.73
C ASP A 62 30.86 16.20 56.29
N GLN A 63 31.30 14.95 56.13
CA GLN A 63 31.53 14.29 54.86
C GLN A 63 30.73 13.00 54.76
N LEU A 64 30.32 12.69 53.54
CA LEU A 64 29.60 11.48 53.17
C LEU A 64 30.55 10.51 52.47
N SER A 65 30.54 9.26 52.93
CA SER A 65 31.31 8.15 52.41
C SER A 65 30.59 7.45 51.26
N PHE A 66 31.38 7.00 50.27
CA PHE A 66 30.89 6.16 49.19
C PHE A 66 31.90 5.10 48.80
N TYR A 67 31.38 4.04 48.20
CA TYR A 67 32.13 3.07 47.41
C TYR A 67 31.32 2.76 46.15
N ILE A 68 31.95 2.79 44.98
CA ILE A 68 31.31 2.46 43.70
C ILE A 68 32.25 1.57 42.89
N ARG A 69 31.74 0.40 42.50
CA ARG A 69 32.35 -0.53 41.56
C ARG A 69 31.43 -0.73 40.37
N THR A 70 31.94 -0.57 39.15
CA THR A 70 31.17 -0.90 37.94
C THR A 70 30.95 -2.41 37.83
N GLY A 71 30.00 -2.81 37.00
CA GLY A 71 29.85 -4.23 36.72
C GLY A 71 31.04 -4.79 35.94
N GLU A 72 31.24 -6.10 36.06
CA GLU A 72 32.30 -6.84 35.40
C GLU A 72 31.73 -7.57 34.19
N LYS A 73 32.04 -7.02 33.02
CA LYS A 73 31.52 -7.49 31.73
C LYS A 73 29.98 -7.57 31.80
N ASN A 74 29.41 -8.69 31.41
CA ASN A 74 28.01 -9.07 31.55
C ASN A 74 27.79 -10.16 32.62
N ILE A 75 28.78 -10.39 33.50
CA ILE A 75 28.80 -11.53 34.43
C ILE A 75 28.38 -11.11 35.84
N ALA A 76 28.95 -10.02 36.35
CA ALA A 76 28.67 -9.53 37.70
C ALA A 76 28.24 -8.06 37.65
N GLY A 77 27.14 -7.74 38.33
CA GLY A 77 26.62 -6.39 38.45
C GLY A 77 27.52 -5.43 39.24
N PRO A 78 27.19 -4.14 39.20
CA PRO A 78 27.89 -3.12 39.95
C PRO A 78 27.63 -3.24 41.46
N THR A 79 28.52 -2.67 42.26
CA THR A 79 28.35 -2.54 43.70
C THR A 79 28.39 -1.06 44.06
N ILE A 80 27.37 -0.57 44.79
CA ILE A 80 27.32 0.80 45.30
C ILE A 80 27.05 0.76 46.80
N CYS A 81 27.95 1.36 47.56
CA CYS A 81 27.78 1.62 48.99
C CYS A 81 27.69 3.11 49.26
N PHE A 82 26.90 3.46 50.28
CA PHE A 82 26.78 4.81 50.78
C PHE A 82 26.67 4.77 52.30
N GLU A 83 27.45 5.60 53.02
CA GLU A 83 27.48 5.61 54.49
C GLU A 83 27.72 4.21 55.11
N GLY A 84 28.70 3.50 54.55
CA GLY A 84 29.09 2.16 55.01
C GLY A 84 28.11 1.04 54.71
N LYS A 85 27.00 1.30 54.00
CA LYS A 85 25.95 0.30 53.70
C LYS A 85 25.93 -0.07 52.23
N ILE A 86 25.86 -1.37 51.92
CA ILE A 86 25.62 -1.87 50.56
C ILE A 86 24.19 -1.48 50.16
N ILE A 87 24.07 -0.70 49.09
CA ILE A 87 22.78 -0.27 48.51
C ILE A 87 22.48 -1.03 47.22
N MET A 88 23.51 -1.36 46.44
CA MET A 88 23.41 -2.14 45.21
C MET A 88 24.50 -3.20 45.17
N SER A 89 24.16 -4.44 44.82
CA SER A 89 25.13 -5.54 44.67
C SER A 89 24.54 -6.75 43.93
N ASN A 90 25.40 -7.73 43.63
CA ASN A 90 25.00 -9.04 43.09
C ASN A 90 24.07 -9.81 44.03
N ASP A 91 24.26 -9.70 45.34
CA ASP A 91 23.44 -10.38 46.33
C ASP A 91 22.03 -9.77 46.42
N LEU A 92 21.93 -8.45 46.27
CA LEU A 92 20.66 -7.72 46.27
C LEU A 92 19.89 -7.83 44.95
N LYS A 93 20.57 -8.17 43.85
CA LYS A 93 19.98 -8.36 42.50
C LYS A 93 19.14 -7.17 42.03
N ASN A 94 19.55 -5.96 42.37
CA ASN A 94 18.83 -4.71 42.11
C ASN A 94 19.54 -3.82 41.08
N PHE A 95 20.10 -4.44 40.04
CA PHE A 95 20.81 -3.79 38.94
C PHE A 95 20.39 -4.38 37.58
N GLY A 96 20.70 -3.68 36.50
CA GLY A 96 20.43 -4.09 35.12
C GLY A 96 21.48 -3.56 34.14
N ARG A 97 21.40 -4.01 32.89
CA ARG A 97 22.26 -3.49 31.80
C ARG A 97 22.07 -1.98 31.68
N GLY A 98 23.14 -1.25 31.37
CA GLY A 98 23.11 0.20 31.16
C GLY A 98 23.61 0.98 32.37
N LEU A 99 22.93 2.09 32.69
CA LEU A 99 23.27 2.95 33.82
C LEU A 99 22.43 2.60 35.05
N ASN A 100 23.10 2.30 36.16
CA ASN A 100 22.49 1.92 37.42
C ASN A 100 22.62 3.07 38.42
N PHE A 101 21.51 3.49 39.03
CA PHE A 101 21.39 4.68 39.86
C PHE A 101 21.03 4.33 41.30
N VAL A 102 21.69 5.02 42.23
CA VAL A 102 21.24 5.20 43.62
C VAL A 102 20.97 6.69 43.82
N VAL A 103 19.75 7.03 44.20
CA VAL A 103 19.31 8.42 44.40
C VAL A 103 19.22 8.72 45.88
N ILE A 104 19.83 9.83 46.29
CA ILE A 104 19.90 10.26 47.68
C ILE A 104 19.27 11.64 47.81
N ASN A 105 18.49 11.84 48.88
CA ASN A 105 17.94 13.14 49.21
C ASN A 105 19.06 14.12 49.63
N GLY A 106 19.18 15.26 48.96
CA GLY A 106 20.21 16.25 49.23
C GLY A 106 20.12 16.92 50.61
N ASN A 107 18.99 16.81 51.31
CA ASN A 107 18.78 17.40 52.64
C ASN A 107 18.83 16.36 53.77
N SER A 108 18.23 15.18 53.59
CA SER A 108 18.19 14.14 54.64
C SER A 108 19.30 13.10 54.53
N PHE A 109 20.01 13.04 53.39
CA PHE A 109 21.00 12.00 53.06
C PHE A 109 20.45 10.57 53.07
N GLU A 110 19.13 10.41 53.04
CA GLU A 110 18.51 9.10 52.92
C GLU A 110 18.47 8.63 51.47
N VAL A 111 18.73 7.34 51.26
CA VAL A 111 18.53 6.68 49.97
C VAL A 111 17.04 6.65 49.66
N LYS A 112 16.66 7.33 48.58
CA LYS A 112 15.28 7.43 48.10
C LYS A 112 14.90 6.26 47.20
N GLU A 113 15.79 5.91 46.29
CA GLU A 113 15.49 4.97 45.22
C GLU A 113 16.76 4.31 44.69
N VAL A 114 16.61 3.05 44.26
CA VAL A 114 17.61 2.28 43.55
C VAL A 114 16.97 1.78 42.26
N THR A 115 17.55 2.12 41.11
CA THR A 115 16.95 1.82 39.80
C THR A 115 18.03 1.62 38.72
N SER A 116 17.65 1.01 37.60
CA SER A 116 18.56 0.78 36.47
C SER A 116 17.87 1.15 35.16
N PHE A 117 18.60 1.80 34.25
CA PHE A 117 18.12 2.17 32.93
C PHE A 117 18.91 1.44 31.86
N ASP A 118 18.22 0.68 31.00
CA ASP A 118 18.81 -0.02 29.85
C ASP A 118 19.13 0.95 28.71
N THR A 119 20.15 1.78 28.92
CA THR A 119 20.62 2.81 27.99
C THR A 119 21.33 2.23 26.77
N TYR A 120 21.34 0.91 26.59
CA TYR A 120 21.63 0.27 25.31
C TYR A 120 20.42 0.29 24.38
N VAL A 121 19.20 0.14 24.93
CA VAL A 121 17.93 0.07 24.17
C VAL A 121 17.30 1.44 23.98
N ASP A 122 17.13 2.20 25.08
CA ASP A 122 16.48 3.50 25.06
C ASP A 122 17.09 4.48 26.06
N ASP A 123 17.02 5.77 25.73
CA ASP A 123 17.44 6.86 26.61
C ASP A 123 16.29 7.72 27.14
N GLY A 124 15.07 7.50 26.64
CA GLY A 124 13.88 8.21 27.09
C GLY A 124 13.59 7.99 28.58
N SER A 125 13.77 6.76 29.05
CA SER A 125 13.52 6.39 30.45
C SER A 125 14.43 7.15 31.41
N VAL A 126 15.73 7.23 31.10
CA VAL A 126 16.69 7.97 31.93
C VAL A 126 16.49 9.48 31.84
N ILE A 127 16.16 10.03 30.65
CA ILE A 127 15.83 11.46 30.49
C ILE A 127 14.63 11.84 31.36
N ARG A 128 13.53 11.08 31.28
CA ARG A 128 12.32 11.32 32.07
C ARG A 128 12.61 11.29 33.57
N TYR A 129 13.42 10.32 34.00
CA TYR A 129 13.80 10.19 35.40
C TYR A 129 14.65 11.36 35.89
N LEU A 130 15.69 11.75 35.13
CA LEU A 130 16.53 12.92 35.44
C LEU A 130 15.73 14.24 35.46
N LYS A 131 14.67 14.34 34.64
CA LYS A 131 13.75 15.50 34.58
C LYS A 131 12.80 15.58 35.79
N LYS A 132 12.10 14.49 36.12
CA LYS A 132 10.97 14.48 37.08
C LYS A 132 11.20 13.65 38.34
N GLY A 133 11.99 12.58 38.26
CA GLY A 133 12.12 11.59 39.34
C GLY A 133 12.95 12.09 40.53
N ILE A 134 13.86 13.04 40.30
CA ILE A 134 14.83 13.46 41.31
C ILE A 134 14.49 14.86 41.86
N PRO A 135 14.34 15.02 43.18
CA PRO A 135 14.05 16.31 43.80
C PRO A 135 15.25 17.28 43.68
N ASP A 136 14.98 18.57 43.86
CA ASP A 136 16.03 19.61 43.79
C ASP A 136 17.11 19.39 44.85
N GLY A 137 18.37 19.58 44.45
CA GLY A 137 19.54 19.26 45.27
C GLY A 137 19.80 17.76 45.48
N GLY A 138 18.98 16.87 44.91
CA GLY A 138 19.15 15.42 44.97
C GLY A 138 20.48 14.95 44.37
N ILE A 139 21.04 13.89 44.94
CA ILE A 139 22.36 13.33 44.59
C ILE A 139 22.13 12.01 43.86
N VAL A 140 22.94 11.72 42.85
CA VAL A 140 22.94 10.46 42.11
C VAL A 140 24.30 9.79 42.20
N LEU A 141 24.34 8.51 42.57
CA LEU A 141 25.49 7.64 42.39
C LEU A 141 25.17 6.70 41.24
N VAL A 142 26.02 6.70 40.21
CA VAL A 142 25.80 6.00 38.95
C VAL A 142 26.95 5.06 38.67
N ALA A 143 26.64 3.83 38.27
CA ALA A 143 27.61 2.84 37.79
C ALA A 143 27.11 2.15 36.52
N SER A 144 27.99 1.96 35.54
CA SER A 144 27.67 1.23 34.31
C SER A 144 27.75 -0.29 34.51
N PHE A 145 26.92 -1.04 33.77
CA PHE A 145 27.00 -2.50 33.65
C PHE A 145 26.70 -2.96 32.22
N ASP A 146 27.50 -3.91 31.73
CA ASP A 146 27.50 -4.41 30.34
C ASP A 146 27.69 -3.30 29.29
N GLU A 147 26.61 -2.68 28.81
CA GLU A 147 26.65 -1.64 27.77
C GLU A 147 25.72 -0.48 28.14
N ALA A 148 26.26 0.74 28.21
CA ALA A 148 25.51 1.92 28.66
C ALA A 148 25.47 3.08 27.66
N SER A 149 26.12 2.96 26.50
CA SER A 149 26.40 4.09 25.62
C SER A 149 25.63 4.10 24.30
N SER A 150 25.23 2.94 23.77
CA SER A 150 24.71 2.80 22.40
C SER A 150 23.38 3.51 22.21
N GLY A 151 22.49 3.40 23.19
CA GLY A 151 21.19 4.07 23.21
C GLY A 151 21.23 5.45 23.86
N LEU A 152 22.30 5.81 24.57
CA LEU A 152 22.46 7.08 25.29
C LEU A 152 22.82 8.24 24.33
N LYS A 153 21.81 8.97 23.84
CA LYS A 153 22.00 10.06 22.86
C LYS A 153 22.31 11.40 23.51
N GLU A 154 22.47 12.42 22.68
CA GLU A 154 22.88 13.78 23.07
C GLU A 154 22.01 14.39 24.17
N ASP A 155 20.68 14.19 24.13
CA ASP A 155 19.77 14.75 25.12
C ASP A 155 19.96 14.10 26.50
N ALA A 156 20.11 12.79 26.59
CA ALA A 156 20.40 12.11 27.85
C ALA A 156 21.77 12.52 28.42
N ARG A 157 22.78 12.66 27.55
CA ARG A 157 24.11 13.18 27.94
C ARG A 157 24.01 14.62 28.45
N LYS A 158 23.23 15.48 27.80
CA LYS A 158 22.94 16.83 28.25
C LYS A 158 22.26 16.85 29.63
N TRP A 159 21.31 15.96 29.89
CA TRP A 159 20.69 15.84 31.21
C TRP A 159 21.70 15.39 32.27
N LEU A 160 22.57 14.43 31.98
CA LEU A 160 23.64 14.04 32.91
C LEU A 160 24.66 15.17 33.16
N ARG A 161 24.92 16.04 32.19
CA ARG A 161 25.74 17.27 32.39
C ARG A 161 25.12 18.25 33.37
N LEU A 162 23.79 18.34 33.44
CA LEU A 162 23.07 19.15 34.45
C LEU A 162 23.17 18.58 35.88
N TYR A 163 23.72 17.37 36.02
CA TYR A 163 24.12 16.76 37.29
C TYR A 163 25.63 16.86 37.53
N GLY A 164 26.36 17.60 36.67
CA GLY A 164 27.76 17.94 36.80
C GLY A 164 28.73 17.06 36.01
N SER A 165 28.26 16.03 35.27
CA SER A 165 29.14 15.19 34.45
C SER A 165 29.73 15.97 33.28
N ALA A 166 30.98 15.73 32.94
CA ALA A 166 31.63 16.12 31.69
C ALA A 166 32.11 14.87 30.92
N LEU A 167 32.52 13.80 31.62
CA LEU A 167 33.04 12.59 30.98
C LEU A 167 31.97 11.76 30.28
N VAL A 168 30.68 11.93 30.61
CA VAL A 168 29.57 11.25 29.92
C VAL A 168 29.60 11.50 28.40
N GLU A 169 30.09 12.66 27.95
CA GLU A 169 30.19 12.96 26.51
C GLU A 169 31.14 11.99 25.80
N SER A 170 32.19 11.56 26.49
CA SER A 170 33.17 10.64 25.95
C SER A 170 32.74 9.17 26.02
N LEU A 171 31.64 8.83 26.72
CA LEU A 171 31.27 7.45 27.01
C LEU A 171 30.96 6.64 25.73
N ASN A 172 31.77 5.61 25.47
CA ASN A 172 31.69 4.75 24.29
C ASN A 172 31.29 3.31 24.63
N PHE A 173 31.09 2.52 23.56
CA PHE A 173 30.62 1.13 23.65
C PHE A 173 31.45 0.28 24.62
N ARG A 174 30.78 -0.17 25.70
CA ARG A 174 31.35 -1.01 26.79
C ARG A 174 32.55 -0.39 27.51
N ASP A 175 32.64 0.93 27.53
CA ASP A 175 33.43 1.65 28.53
C ASP A 175 32.79 1.47 29.92
N SER A 176 33.62 1.55 30.96
CA SER A 176 33.16 1.51 32.35
C SER A 176 33.09 2.94 32.85
N PHE A 177 31.99 3.31 33.49
CA PHE A 177 31.68 4.67 33.90
C PHE A 177 31.07 4.70 35.29
N ILE A 178 31.60 5.60 36.11
CA ILE A 178 31.02 5.95 37.41
C ILE A 178 30.83 7.45 37.50
N MET A 179 29.80 7.87 38.22
CA MET A 179 29.52 9.27 38.47
C MET A 179 28.82 9.45 39.82
N ILE A 180 29.24 10.46 40.58
CA ILE A 180 28.47 11.04 41.68
C ILE A 180 28.13 12.47 41.27
N GLY A 181 26.85 12.69 41.03
CA GLY A 181 26.29 13.96 40.58
C GLY A 181 25.32 14.56 41.58
N GLN A 182 25.04 15.85 41.41
CA GLN A 182 23.99 16.53 42.16
C GLN A 182 23.15 17.35 41.19
N LYS A 183 21.83 17.30 41.32
CA LYS A 183 20.90 18.05 40.46
C LYS A 183 21.19 19.56 40.59
N GLY A 184 21.71 20.17 39.53
CA GLY A 184 22.03 21.60 39.48
C GLY A 184 23.53 21.86 39.51
N LEU A 185 24.34 20.82 39.70
CA LEU A 185 25.78 20.92 39.72
C LEU A 185 26.31 21.37 38.35
N LYS A 186 27.18 22.38 38.37
CA LYS A 186 27.84 22.86 37.15
C LYS A 186 28.67 21.74 36.51
N GLU A 187 28.56 21.62 35.19
CA GLU A 187 29.34 20.67 34.38
C GLU A 187 30.84 20.66 34.78
N GLY A 188 31.43 19.47 34.83
CA GLY A 188 32.83 19.24 35.22
C GLY A 188 33.08 19.20 36.73
N HIS A 189 32.05 19.23 37.57
CA HIS A 189 32.20 19.18 39.02
C HIS A 189 31.72 17.86 39.66
N ALA A 190 31.07 16.98 38.89
CA ALA A 190 30.75 15.64 39.36
C ALA A 190 32.03 14.85 39.72
N ILE A 191 31.89 13.88 40.62
CA ILE A 191 32.94 12.89 40.87
C ILE A 191 32.74 11.79 39.84
N GLU A 192 33.54 11.77 38.78
CA GLU A 192 33.33 10.85 37.67
C GLU A 192 34.64 10.27 37.14
N TYR A 193 34.56 9.03 36.67
CA TYR A 193 35.69 8.32 36.08
C TYR A 193 35.21 7.47 34.92
N ILE A 194 36.08 7.33 33.92
CA ILE A 194 35.85 6.47 32.77
C ILE A 194 37.07 5.58 32.52
N SER A 195 36.84 4.29 32.34
CA SER A 195 37.84 3.31 31.91
C SER A 195 37.48 2.92 30.48
N LYS A 196 38.38 3.26 29.55
CA LYS A 196 38.19 3.05 28.13
C LYS A 196 38.41 1.59 27.76
N LYS A 197 37.56 1.05 26.90
CA LYS A 197 37.76 -0.28 26.34
C LYS A 197 38.93 -0.26 25.35
N ASP A 198 39.92 -1.12 25.60
CA ASP A 198 40.99 -1.37 24.65
C ASP A 198 40.46 -2.09 23.40
N LYS A 199 41.02 -1.78 22.22
CA LYS A 199 40.56 -2.36 20.95
C LYS A 199 40.67 -3.89 20.88
N SER A 200 41.56 -4.48 21.68
CA SER A 200 41.79 -5.93 21.75
C SER A 200 40.84 -6.66 22.70
N GLU A 201 40.06 -5.93 23.49
CA GLU A 201 39.21 -6.48 24.53
C GLU A 201 37.72 -6.24 24.23
N ASP A 202 36.86 -7.12 24.76
CA ASP A 202 35.41 -7.03 24.57
C ASP A 202 34.74 -6.03 25.52
N PHE A 203 35.38 -5.73 26.66
CA PHE A 203 34.93 -4.82 27.71
C PHE A 203 36.12 -4.07 28.32
N SER A 204 35.90 -2.87 28.85
CA SER A 204 36.94 -2.16 29.59
C SER A 204 37.20 -2.76 30.97
N ALA A 205 38.30 -2.35 31.60
CA ALA A 205 38.59 -2.71 32.98
C ALA A 205 37.55 -2.10 33.94
N VAL A 206 37.21 -2.87 34.98
CA VAL A 206 36.29 -2.44 36.05
C VAL A 206 36.84 -1.19 36.74
N LEU A 207 35.98 -0.20 36.97
CA LEU A 207 36.28 0.95 37.81
C LEU A 207 35.84 0.67 39.23
N GLU A 208 36.70 1.01 40.18
CA GLU A 208 36.43 0.83 41.60
C GLU A 208 37.01 2.01 42.37
N LYS A 209 36.14 2.83 42.96
CA LYS A 209 36.51 4.02 43.71
C LYS A 209 35.80 4.05 45.05
N ALA A 210 36.54 4.51 46.06
CA ALA A 210 36.05 4.80 47.40
C ALA A 210 36.39 6.24 47.75
N GLY A 211 35.61 6.90 48.61
CA GLY A 211 35.85 8.31 48.90
C GLY A 211 34.93 8.94 49.92
N CYS A 212 35.27 10.19 50.24
CA CYS A 212 34.50 11.10 51.07
C CYS A 212 34.18 12.37 50.26
N PHE A 213 32.95 12.87 50.32
CA PHE A 213 32.56 14.15 49.71
C PHE A 213 31.65 14.98 50.62
N SER A 214 31.71 16.30 50.50
CA SER A 214 30.80 17.22 51.17
C SER A 214 29.73 17.77 50.21
N LEU A 215 28.60 18.23 50.76
CA LEU A 215 27.59 18.96 49.99
C LEU A 215 27.61 20.47 50.24
N PRO A 216 27.28 21.30 49.22
CA PRO A 216 27.06 20.92 47.83
C PRO A 216 28.34 20.38 47.17
N LEU A 217 28.21 19.45 46.21
CA LEU A 217 29.36 18.81 45.52
C LEU A 217 30.26 19.82 44.79
N GLY A 218 29.74 21.00 44.52
CA GLY A 218 30.43 22.10 43.86
C GLY A 218 29.47 23.26 43.57
N PRO A 219 29.90 24.24 42.76
CA PRO A 219 29.07 25.38 42.37
C PRO A 219 27.76 24.92 41.73
N GLN A 220 26.65 25.39 42.30
CA GLN A 220 25.32 25.13 41.77
C GLN A 220 24.98 26.16 40.69
N SER A 221 24.38 25.69 39.62
CA SER A 221 23.73 26.49 38.59
C SER A 221 22.25 26.62 38.93
N ASN A 222 21.67 27.78 38.62
CA ASN A 222 20.25 28.01 38.86
C ASN A 222 19.46 27.16 37.84
N MET A 223 19.03 25.98 38.27
CA MET A 223 18.19 25.11 37.45
C MET A 223 16.78 25.66 37.48
N GLN A 224 16.51 26.72 36.71
CA GLN A 224 15.15 26.94 36.26
C GLN A 224 14.78 25.72 35.42
N ILE A 225 14.01 24.85 36.08
CA ILE A 225 13.56 23.54 35.64
C ILE A 225 13.20 23.60 34.15
N ALA A 226 13.98 22.90 33.33
CA ALA A 226 13.67 22.64 31.92
C ALA A 226 12.53 21.62 31.78
N LEU A 227 11.43 21.84 32.51
CA LEU A 227 10.10 21.62 31.97
C LEU A 227 10.00 22.55 30.76
N PRO A 228 9.39 22.14 29.64
CA PRO A 228 9.07 23.09 28.59
C PRO A 228 8.39 24.31 29.25
N GLU A 229 8.76 25.54 28.87
CA GLU A 229 8.13 26.79 29.34
C GLU A 229 6.58 26.73 29.32
N MET A 230 6.02 25.76 28.59
CA MET A 230 4.63 25.51 28.25
C MET A 230 3.78 24.82 29.31
N VAL A 231 4.37 24.19 30.33
CA VAL A 231 3.60 23.74 31.52
C VAL A 231 3.33 24.92 32.47
N LEU A 232 4.14 25.98 32.36
CA LEU A 232 4.02 27.23 33.11
C LEU A 232 3.34 28.31 32.26
N GLY A 233 2.06 28.13 31.97
CA GLY A 233 1.15 29.23 31.61
C GLY A 233 1.64 30.21 30.54
N THR A 234 2.24 29.73 29.44
CA THR A 234 2.54 30.60 28.30
C THR A 234 1.26 31.26 27.81
N SER A 235 1.29 32.58 27.63
CA SER A 235 0.17 33.32 27.07
C SER A 235 -0.09 32.84 25.64
N ILE A 236 -1.18 32.11 25.44
CA ILE A 236 -1.62 31.64 24.13
C ILE A 236 -1.93 32.86 23.26
N VAL A 237 -1.19 33.03 22.17
CA VAL A 237 -1.48 34.06 21.18
C VAL A 237 -2.58 33.53 20.26
N LEU A 238 -3.67 34.27 20.11
CA LEU A 238 -4.74 33.94 19.17
C LEU A 238 -4.43 34.61 17.81
N GLY A 239 -4.52 33.81 16.75
CA GLY A 239 -4.30 34.25 15.38
C GLY A 239 -5.58 34.76 14.71
N GLN A 240 -5.60 34.66 13.38
CA GLN A 240 -6.72 35.06 12.55
C GLN A 240 -8.04 34.41 13.01
N SER A 241 -9.13 35.18 12.96
CA SER A 241 -10.47 34.65 13.20
C SER A 241 -11.01 33.92 11.97
N ILE A 242 -11.49 32.70 12.18
CA ILE A 242 -12.23 31.88 11.21
C ILE A 242 -13.62 31.65 11.80
N PRO A 243 -14.70 32.24 11.25
CA PRO A 243 -16.04 32.07 11.78
C PRO A 243 -16.39 30.61 12.02
N HIS A 244 -16.80 30.29 13.25
CA HIS A 244 -17.15 28.94 13.71
C HIS A 244 -16.12 27.85 13.36
N CYS A 245 -14.85 28.22 13.21
CA CYS A 245 -13.78 27.34 12.72
C CYS A 245 -14.12 26.57 11.43
N GLY A 246 -14.90 27.19 10.54
CA GLY A 246 -15.29 26.64 9.24
C GLY A 246 -16.59 25.83 9.24
N LEU A 247 -17.36 25.83 10.33
CA LEU A 247 -18.73 25.30 10.36
C LEU A 247 -19.72 26.30 9.75
N ASP A 248 -20.81 25.79 9.16
CA ASP A 248 -21.87 26.62 8.58
C ASP A 248 -22.70 27.38 9.63
N SER A 249 -22.72 26.89 10.87
CA SER A 249 -23.48 27.46 11.99
C SER A 249 -22.73 27.37 13.32
N ALA A 250 -23.15 28.17 14.30
CA ALA A 250 -22.62 28.13 15.66
C ALA A 250 -22.91 26.78 16.36
N CYS A 251 -22.02 26.40 17.29
CA CYS A 251 -22.18 25.20 18.10
C CYS A 251 -23.17 25.39 19.28
N PRO A 252 -23.77 24.31 19.81
CA PRO A 252 -24.55 24.34 21.05
C PRO A 252 -23.74 24.85 22.25
N MET A 253 -24.42 25.30 23.33
CA MET A 253 -23.80 25.95 24.48
C MET A 253 -22.77 25.10 25.25
N ASP A 254 -22.87 23.78 25.19
CA ASP A 254 -21.98 22.80 25.85
C ASP A 254 -20.90 22.25 24.92
N HIS A 255 -20.75 22.85 23.73
CA HIS A 255 -19.80 22.48 22.70
C HIS A 255 -18.90 23.65 22.32
N VAL A 256 -17.70 23.33 21.81
CA VAL A 256 -16.78 24.29 21.23
C VAL A 256 -16.51 23.96 19.77
N ALA A 257 -16.49 24.99 18.92
CA ALA A 257 -16.11 24.82 17.52
C ALA A 257 -14.60 24.55 17.42
N VAL A 258 -14.23 23.43 16.81
CA VAL A 258 -12.83 23.05 16.56
C VAL A 258 -12.64 22.78 15.07
N GLY A 259 -11.63 23.41 14.48
CA GLY A 259 -11.20 23.17 13.10
C GLY A 259 -9.77 22.67 13.06
N VAL A 260 -9.49 21.65 12.24
CA VAL A 260 -8.15 21.09 12.05
C VAL A 260 -7.76 21.12 10.58
N TYR A 261 -6.51 21.45 10.31
CA TYR A 261 -5.89 21.36 8.99
C TYR A 261 -4.47 20.83 9.11
N SER A 262 -4.16 19.74 8.42
CA SER A 262 -2.85 19.06 8.51
C SER A 262 -1.75 19.67 7.64
N GLY A 263 -2.00 20.80 6.96
CA GLY A 263 -1.05 21.38 6.02
C GLY A 263 -1.06 20.69 4.65
N MET A 264 -0.36 21.29 3.68
CA MET A 264 -0.18 20.74 2.34
C MET A 264 1.26 20.93 1.89
N GLU A 265 1.98 19.82 1.74
CA GLU A 265 3.38 19.80 1.34
C GLU A 265 4.21 20.76 2.20
N ASN A 266 5.08 21.54 1.55
CA ASN A 266 5.83 22.65 2.14
C ASN A 266 5.19 24.01 1.82
N THR A 267 3.95 24.04 1.29
CA THR A 267 3.35 25.26 0.71
C THR A 267 2.28 25.87 1.61
N LYS A 268 1.59 25.06 2.42
CA LYS A 268 0.57 25.53 3.35
C LYS A 268 0.79 24.93 4.75
N PRO A 269 0.88 25.77 5.78
CA PRO A 269 1.14 25.29 7.13
C PRO A 269 -0.10 24.63 7.75
N PRO A 270 0.09 23.73 8.73
CA PRO A 270 -1.02 23.18 9.49
C PRO A 270 -1.64 24.26 10.38
N TYR A 271 -2.90 24.07 10.79
CA TYR A 271 -3.47 24.87 11.85
C TYR A 271 -4.50 24.11 12.69
N VAL A 272 -4.69 24.56 13.93
CA VAL A 272 -5.86 24.24 14.76
C VAL A 272 -6.60 25.52 15.09
N CYS A 273 -7.90 25.54 14.85
CA CYS A 273 -8.82 26.60 15.22
C CYS A 273 -9.68 26.14 16.39
N VAL A 274 -9.87 27.00 17.39
CA VAL A 274 -10.78 26.78 18.53
C VAL A 274 -11.58 28.05 18.76
N ASP A 275 -12.90 27.91 18.91
CA ASP A 275 -13.83 29.01 19.19
C ASP A 275 -13.65 30.22 18.25
N GLY A 276 -13.54 29.90 16.97
CA GLY A 276 -13.44 30.88 15.89
C GLY A 276 -12.08 31.56 15.72
N HIS A 277 -11.02 31.09 16.40
CA HIS A 277 -9.68 31.65 16.29
C HIS A 277 -8.64 30.56 16.02
N ILE A 278 -7.68 30.83 15.13
CA ILE A 278 -6.52 29.95 14.98
C ILE A 278 -5.67 30.03 16.25
N VAL A 279 -5.36 28.87 16.84
CA VAL A 279 -4.62 28.74 18.09
C VAL A 279 -3.19 28.25 17.85
N ILE A 280 -2.92 27.46 16.82
CA ILE A 280 -1.55 27.06 16.47
C ILE A 280 -1.43 26.99 14.94
N SER A 281 -0.34 27.51 14.40
CA SER A 281 -0.01 27.53 12.96
C SER A 281 1.46 27.90 12.77
N GLU A 282 1.97 27.88 11.53
CA GLU A 282 3.27 28.48 11.22
C GLU A 282 3.31 29.94 11.67
N ASN A 283 4.39 30.32 12.36
CA ASN A 283 4.58 31.62 13.03
C ASN A 283 3.56 31.96 14.14
N LEU A 284 2.71 31.02 14.55
CA LEU A 284 1.77 31.20 15.67
C LEU A 284 1.89 30.03 16.65
N ASN A 285 2.34 30.33 17.87
CA ASN A 285 2.57 29.31 18.90
C ASN A 285 3.45 28.14 18.39
N LYS A 286 4.39 28.46 17.49
CA LYS A 286 5.43 27.56 16.93
C LYS A 286 4.89 26.36 16.11
N GLY A 287 3.68 26.42 15.55
CA GLY A 287 3.16 25.32 14.73
C GLY A 287 4.01 25.03 13.48
N GLY A 288 4.06 23.76 13.06
CA GLY A 288 4.89 23.32 11.93
C GLY A 288 4.92 21.79 11.75
N ARG A 289 6.03 21.25 11.20
CA ARG A 289 6.26 19.80 11.03
C ARG A 289 6.19 19.05 12.36
N GLY A 290 5.63 17.84 12.36
CA GLY A 290 5.45 17.01 13.54
C GLY A 290 4.10 17.25 14.20
N PHE A 291 4.02 17.06 15.52
CA PHE A 291 2.79 17.18 16.29
C PHE A 291 2.50 18.64 16.63
N ASN A 292 1.28 19.07 16.37
CA ASN A 292 0.72 20.37 16.74
C ASN A 292 -0.48 20.08 17.65
N VAL A 293 -0.36 20.34 18.93
CA VAL A 293 -1.34 19.94 19.94
C VAL A 293 -1.89 21.16 20.67
N VAL A 294 -3.20 21.22 20.81
CA VAL A 294 -3.94 22.23 21.58
C VAL A 294 -4.75 21.52 22.66
N THR A 295 -4.60 21.97 23.91
CA THR A 295 -5.42 21.50 25.03
C THR A 295 -6.52 22.51 25.33
N ILE A 296 -7.75 22.02 25.45
CA ILE A 296 -8.95 22.80 25.77
C ILE A 296 -9.46 22.35 27.14
N SER A 297 -9.69 23.30 28.05
CA SER A 297 -10.25 23.01 29.37
C SER A 297 -11.70 22.57 29.24
N HIS A 298 -12.05 21.43 29.84
CA HIS A 298 -13.45 20.95 29.85
C HIS A 298 -14.42 21.83 30.63
N LYS A 299 -13.91 22.67 31.55
CA LYS A 299 -14.73 23.56 32.38
C LYS A 299 -15.10 24.85 31.66
N THR A 300 -14.17 25.39 30.88
CA THR A 300 -14.30 26.71 30.25
C THR A 300 -14.47 26.62 28.74
N LEU A 301 -14.17 25.46 28.14
CA LEU A 301 -14.12 25.23 26.70
C LEU A 301 -13.20 26.21 25.95
N LYS A 302 -12.17 26.70 26.65
CA LYS A 302 -11.15 27.59 26.09
C LYS A 302 -9.80 26.90 25.99
N PRO A 303 -8.96 27.26 25.00
CA PRO A 303 -7.57 26.82 24.96
C PRO A 303 -6.83 27.18 26.25
N VAL A 304 -6.11 26.22 26.84
CA VAL A 304 -5.36 26.40 28.09
C VAL A 304 -3.86 26.15 27.95
N SER A 305 -3.46 25.35 26.96
CA SER A 305 -2.05 25.18 26.60
C SER A 305 -1.92 24.65 25.17
N VAL A 306 -0.72 24.76 24.61
CA VAL A 306 -0.36 24.31 23.26
C VAL A 306 1.03 23.68 23.27
N ILE A 307 1.31 22.72 22.38
CA ILE A 307 2.65 22.22 22.09
C ILE A 307 2.87 21.94 20.61
N HIS A 308 4.05 22.33 20.14
CA HIS A 308 4.63 21.85 18.90
C HIS A 308 5.79 20.89 19.25
N ALA A 309 5.76 19.68 18.69
CA ALA A 309 6.81 18.69 18.85
C ALA A 309 7.23 18.15 17.48
N ASP A 310 8.41 18.56 17.01
CA ASP A 310 9.01 18.08 15.75
C ASP A 310 9.64 16.69 15.94
N THR A 311 8.79 15.67 16.07
CA THR A 311 9.20 14.26 16.23
C THR A 311 9.81 13.64 14.97
N TYR A 312 10.15 14.45 13.97
CA TYR A 312 11.02 14.06 12.86
C TYR A 312 12.49 14.35 13.17
N THR A 313 12.80 15.50 13.77
CA THR A 313 14.17 15.91 14.13
C THR A 313 14.56 15.57 15.56
N SER A 314 13.61 15.67 16.49
CA SER A 314 13.81 15.41 17.92
C SER A 314 13.03 14.19 18.38
N ASP A 315 13.36 13.63 19.54
CA ASP A 315 12.55 12.58 20.15
C ASP A 315 11.21 13.10 20.71
N SER A 316 10.33 12.20 21.12
CA SER A 316 9.00 12.53 21.63
C SER A 316 8.95 12.92 23.11
N THR A 317 10.07 13.11 23.80
CA THR A 317 10.09 13.31 25.26
C THR A 317 9.22 14.50 25.69
N ASP A 318 9.31 15.63 25.00
CA ASP A 318 8.57 16.83 25.38
C ASP A 318 7.05 16.67 25.14
N LEU A 319 6.67 15.92 24.09
CA LEU A 319 5.28 15.51 23.86
C LEU A 319 4.78 14.62 25.01
N GLU A 320 5.57 13.62 25.42
CA GLU A 320 5.21 12.71 26.53
C GLU A 320 4.99 13.47 27.84
N LEU A 321 5.92 14.35 28.20
CA LEU A 321 5.82 15.17 29.42
C LEU A 321 4.59 16.08 29.40
N TYR A 322 4.24 16.62 28.23
CA TYR A 322 3.05 17.44 28.03
C TYR A 322 1.75 16.63 28.23
N LEU A 323 1.64 15.47 27.58
CA LEU A 323 0.44 14.61 27.66
C LEU A 323 0.22 14.03 29.08
N GLU A 324 1.30 13.86 29.84
CA GLU A 324 1.26 13.45 31.24
C GLU A 324 0.77 14.54 32.19
N ALA A 325 1.06 15.81 31.88
CA ALA A 325 0.72 16.95 32.73
C ALA A 325 -0.75 17.42 32.56
N LEU A 326 -1.50 16.82 31.63
CA LEU A 326 -2.89 17.16 31.37
C LEU A 326 -3.80 16.86 32.57
N ASN A 327 -4.74 17.76 32.86
CA ASN A 327 -5.75 17.48 33.88
C ASN A 327 -6.77 16.47 33.36
N VAL A 328 -7.30 15.65 34.26
CA VAL A 328 -8.41 14.75 33.94
C VAL A 328 -9.60 15.57 33.44
N GLY A 329 -10.17 15.14 32.32
CA GLY A 329 -11.25 15.81 31.62
C GLY A 329 -10.78 16.76 30.51
N ASP A 330 -9.52 17.22 30.47
CA ASP A 330 -9.12 18.14 29.40
C ASP A 330 -9.16 17.48 28.01
N ILE A 331 -9.59 18.27 27.02
CA ILE A 331 -9.75 17.84 25.62
C ILE A 331 -8.44 18.14 24.88
N VAL A 332 -7.94 17.18 24.12
CA VAL A 332 -6.69 17.27 23.36
C VAL A 332 -7.01 17.23 21.88
N VAL A 333 -6.58 18.25 21.15
CA VAL A 333 -6.64 18.33 19.69
C VAL A 333 -5.22 18.22 19.16
N ALA A 334 -4.87 17.14 18.48
CA ALA A 334 -3.56 16.93 17.88
C ALA A 334 -3.65 16.87 16.35
N VAL A 335 -2.69 17.50 15.66
CA VAL A 335 -2.55 17.48 14.20
C VAL A 335 -1.08 17.22 13.85
N VAL A 336 -0.83 16.21 13.03
CA VAL A 336 0.49 15.90 12.47
C VAL A 336 0.61 16.48 11.07
N SER A 337 1.69 17.21 10.83
CA SER A 337 2.05 17.82 9.55
C SER A 337 3.42 17.33 9.10
N ASP A 338 3.60 17.13 7.80
CA ASP A 338 4.82 16.58 7.18
C ASP A 338 5.22 15.21 7.73
N ASP A 339 5.92 15.12 8.85
CA ASP A 339 6.24 13.86 9.49
C ASP A 339 6.20 13.98 11.00
N GLY A 340 5.40 13.11 11.63
CA GLY A 340 5.39 12.92 13.08
C GLY A 340 5.90 11.56 13.53
N ALA A 341 6.15 10.61 12.62
CA ALA A 341 6.33 9.21 12.99
C ALA A 341 7.79 8.82 13.26
N LYS A 342 8.76 9.49 12.62
CA LYS A 342 10.15 8.99 12.52
C LYS A 342 10.85 8.75 13.86
N LYS A 343 10.65 9.63 14.85
CA LYS A 343 11.22 9.51 16.21
C LYS A 343 10.14 9.47 17.30
N LEU A 344 8.93 9.03 16.94
CA LEU A 344 7.83 8.87 17.90
C LEU A 344 8.02 7.58 18.71
N SER A 345 8.22 7.71 20.03
CA SER A 345 8.44 6.57 20.93
C SER A 345 7.17 5.72 21.13
N TYR A 346 7.35 4.49 21.62
CA TYR A 346 6.24 3.66 22.08
C TYR A 346 5.46 4.31 23.22
N SER A 347 6.17 4.94 24.17
CA SER A 347 5.57 5.67 25.31
C SER A 347 4.64 6.79 24.85
N ALA A 348 5.05 7.57 23.85
CA ALA A 348 4.20 8.61 23.26
C ALA A 348 2.95 8.04 22.58
N ARG A 349 3.09 6.91 21.86
CA ARG A 349 1.96 6.21 21.23
C ARG A 349 0.98 5.68 22.29
N ASP A 350 1.49 5.12 23.37
CA ASP A 350 0.68 4.62 24.49
C ASP A 350 -0.07 5.75 25.21
N LEU A 351 0.59 6.87 25.48
CA LEU A 351 -0.06 8.06 26.08
C LEU A 351 -1.19 8.59 25.20
N LEU A 352 -1.00 8.65 23.87
CA LEU A 352 -2.05 9.06 22.94
C LEU A 352 -3.17 8.01 22.84
N ASN A 353 -2.85 6.72 22.90
CA ASN A 353 -3.84 5.64 22.96
C ASN A 353 -4.70 5.74 24.22
N ASN A 354 -4.08 6.03 25.37
CA ASN A 354 -4.76 6.27 26.66
C ASN A 354 -5.63 7.55 26.68
N LEU A 355 -5.44 8.46 25.72
CA LEU A 355 -6.33 9.60 25.49
C LEU A 355 -7.52 9.26 24.58
N GLY A 356 -7.57 8.03 24.06
CA GLY A 356 -8.60 7.50 23.19
C GLY A 356 -8.18 7.31 21.73
N SER A 357 -6.91 7.50 21.34
CA SER A 357 -6.51 7.28 19.94
C SER A 357 -6.51 5.79 19.57
N GLY A 358 -7.29 5.44 18.54
CA GLY A 358 -7.28 4.10 17.95
C GLY A 358 -6.23 3.95 16.84
N TYR A 359 -5.85 5.04 16.14
CA TYR A 359 -4.99 4.95 14.96
C TYR A 359 -3.55 5.35 15.20
N ILE A 360 -3.16 5.89 16.36
CA ILE A 360 -1.79 6.35 16.58
C ILE A 360 -0.75 5.27 16.32
N GLN A 361 -1.07 3.99 16.57
CA GLN A 361 -0.17 2.87 16.29
C GLN A 361 0.11 2.68 14.78
N ASN A 362 -0.80 3.16 13.92
CA ASN A 362 -0.72 3.05 12.47
C ASN A 362 0.01 4.22 11.80
N LEU A 363 0.39 5.26 12.54
CA LEU A 363 1.09 6.42 11.99
C LEU A 363 2.51 6.06 11.51
N ARG A 364 2.79 6.22 10.22
CA ARG A 364 4.07 5.93 9.55
C ARG A 364 4.70 7.20 8.96
N PHE A 365 5.87 7.00 8.37
CA PHE A 365 6.65 8.07 7.73
C PHE A 365 5.80 8.86 6.74
N ARG A 366 5.79 10.18 6.89
CA ARG A 366 5.04 11.17 6.10
C ARG A 366 3.51 11.11 6.16
N ASP A 367 2.93 10.24 6.98
CA ASP A 367 1.49 10.25 7.18
C ASP A 367 1.07 11.52 7.93
N VAL A 368 -0.06 12.09 7.52
CA VAL A 368 -0.72 13.17 8.29
C VAL A 368 -1.88 12.60 9.07
N TRP A 369 -2.11 13.14 10.26
CA TRP A 369 -3.08 12.61 11.20
C TRP A 369 -3.73 13.74 11.99
N PHE A 370 -4.99 13.60 12.33
CA PHE A 370 -5.59 14.41 13.39
C PHE A 370 -6.31 13.53 14.38
N PHE A 371 -6.42 14.05 15.61
CA PHE A 371 -7.06 13.39 16.72
C PHE A 371 -7.68 14.40 17.67
N ILE A 372 -8.91 14.14 18.11
CA ILE A 372 -9.60 14.88 19.18
C ILE A 372 -10.03 13.88 20.25
N GLY A 373 -9.34 13.87 21.38
CA GLY A 373 -9.59 12.97 22.50
C GLY A 373 -9.72 13.71 23.83
N GLN A 374 -9.88 12.96 24.92
CA GLN A 374 -10.06 13.51 26.27
C GLN A 374 -9.31 12.70 27.32
N LYS A 375 -8.63 13.38 28.24
CA LYS A 375 -7.93 12.72 29.34
C LYS A 375 -8.92 12.02 30.27
N GLY A 376 -8.80 10.71 30.39
CA GLY A 376 -9.64 9.87 31.26
C GLY A 376 -10.97 9.43 30.63
N MET A 377 -11.10 9.50 29.29
CA MET A 377 -12.25 8.90 28.60
C MET A 377 -12.18 7.37 28.58
N ASP A 378 -13.35 6.72 28.49
CA ASP A 378 -13.46 5.26 28.29
C ASP A 378 -13.69 4.96 26.80
N GLY A 379 -12.89 4.07 26.23
CA GLY A 379 -12.91 3.69 24.81
C GLY A 379 -12.18 4.67 23.88
N PHE A 380 -12.37 4.46 22.57
CA PHE A 380 -11.68 5.20 21.51
C PHE A 380 -12.46 6.43 21.04
N ALA A 381 -11.75 7.50 20.69
CA ALA A 381 -12.27 8.74 20.15
C ALA A 381 -12.93 8.52 18.78
N THR A 382 -14.04 9.21 18.53
CA THR A 382 -14.74 9.16 17.24
C THR A 382 -14.22 10.18 16.22
N MET A 383 -13.37 11.11 16.66
CA MET A 383 -12.84 12.21 15.87
C MET A 383 -11.34 12.01 15.64
N GLU A 384 -11.02 11.09 14.75
CA GLU A 384 -9.65 10.70 14.41
C GLU A 384 -9.57 10.26 12.94
N GLN A 385 -8.49 10.63 12.24
CA GLN A 385 -8.24 10.21 10.86
C GLN A 385 -6.74 10.25 10.53
N ILE A 386 -6.26 9.27 9.77
CA ILE A 386 -4.95 9.30 9.09
C ILE A 386 -5.16 9.49 7.58
N SER A 387 -4.29 10.26 6.94
CA SER A 387 -4.09 10.23 5.48
C SER A 387 -2.66 9.81 5.20
N TYR A 388 -2.53 8.73 4.44
CA TYR A 388 -1.24 8.07 4.20
C TYR A 388 -0.45 8.71 3.07
N ALA A 389 0.87 8.69 3.20
CA ALA A 389 1.78 9.18 2.16
C ALA A 389 1.79 8.28 0.90
N GLY A 390 2.14 8.86 -0.24
CA GLY A 390 2.35 8.16 -1.51
C GLY A 390 3.55 7.20 -1.48
N PHE A 391 3.57 6.20 -2.38
CA PHE A 391 4.61 5.16 -2.40
C PHE A 391 6.02 5.68 -2.75
N ASP A 392 6.08 6.78 -3.50
CA ASP A 392 7.28 7.52 -3.90
C ASP A 392 7.76 8.48 -2.80
N GLY A 393 7.11 8.46 -1.63
CA GLY A 393 7.25 9.49 -0.61
C GLY A 393 6.45 10.75 -0.93
N GLY A 394 5.54 10.71 -1.91
CA GLY A 394 4.62 11.79 -2.23
C GLY A 394 3.77 12.20 -1.02
N TRP A 395 3.38 13.46 -0.98
CA TRP A 395 2.66 14.02 0.16
C TRP A 395 1.24 13.45 0.27
N PRO A 396 0.77 13.13 1.48
CA PRO A 396 -0.60 12.66 1.69
C PRO A 396 -1.62 13.75 1.35
N LYS A 397 -2.87 13.32 1.10
CA LYS A 397 -3.99 14.26 0.99
C LYS A 397 -4.16 15.07 2.29
N PRO A 398 -4.19 16.41 2.24
CA PRO A 398 -4.42 17.22 3.42
C PRO A 398 -5.75 16.89 4.09
N ILE A 399 -5.74 16.76 5.42
CA ILE A 399 -6.95 16.61 6.21
C ILE A 399 -7.43 17.99 6.62
N LYS A 400 -8.68 18.33 6.29
CA LYS A 400 -9.38 19.54 6.74
C LYS A 400 -10.75 19.15 7.28
N ARG A 401 -10.99 19.36 8.58
CA ARG A 401 -12.24 18.99 9.25
C ARG A 401 -12.63 20.04 10.29
N SER A 402 -13.93 20.18 10.53
CA SER A 402 -14.48 21.05 11.58
C SER A 402 -15.57 20.29 12.34
N TYR A 403 -15.60 20.44 13.67
CA TYR A 403 -16.51 19.74 14.57
C TYR A 403 -17.03 20.68 15.66
N CYS A 404 -18.26 20.42 16.11
CA CYS A 404 -18.69 20.86 17.43
C CYS A 404 -18.27 19.79 18.44
N VAL A 405 -17.32 20.12 19.31
CA VAL A 405 -16.74 19.19 20.28
C VAL A 405 -17.41 19.40 21.64
N PRO A 406 -18.09 18.39 22.22
CA PRO A 406 -18.72 18.52 23.54
C PRO A 406 -17.69 18.60 24.66
N SER A 407 -18.08 19.20 25.79
CA SER A 407 -17.28 19.20 27.03
C SER A 407 -16.94 17.79 27.58
N LYS A 408 -17.73 16.77 27.21
CA LYS A 408 -17.49 15.36 27.55
C LYS A 408 -17.61 14.49 26.30
N LEU A 409 -16.51 13.85 25.92
CA LEU A 409 -16.41 12.92 24.81
C LEU A 409 -16.89 11.53 25.23
N VAL A 410 -17.66 10.89 24.34
CA VAL A 410 -18.14 9.52 24.51
C VAL A 410 -17.32 8.61 23.59
N GLY A 411 -16.48 7.77 24.18
CA GLY A 411 -15.66 6.82 23.41
C GLY A 411 -16.44 5.60 22.96
N ARG A 412 -15.95 4.95 21.90
CA ARG A 412 -16.44 3.66 21.41
C ARG A 412 -15.59 2.54 21.98
N LYS A 413 -16.21 1.50 22.53
CA LYS A 413 -15.49 0.32 23.07
C LYS A 413 -14.81 -0.52 21.98
N ILE A 414 -15.40 -0.52 20.79
CA ILE A 414 -14.88 -1.21 19.62
C ILE A 414 -14.93 -0.20 18.49
N ILE A 415 -13.77 0.10 17.93
CA ILE A 415 -13.67 0.67 16.59
C ILE A 415 -13.17 -0.49 15.74
N PRO A 416 -13.95 -0.94 14.73
CA PRO A 416 -13.38 -1.80 13.71
C PRO A 416 -12.19 -1.03 13.14
N ASP A 417 -11.00 -1.61 13.19
CA ASP A 417 -9.90 -1.09 12.37
C ASP A 417 -10.50 -0.88 10.97
N PRO A 418 -10.37 0.32 10.37
CA PRO A 418 -10.70 0.46 8.97
C PRO A 418 -9.97 -0.67 8.26
N GLU A 419 -10.60 -1.35 7.31
CA GLU A 419 -9.91 -2.33 6.48
C GLU A 419 -8.78 -1.60 5.72
N PHE A 420 -7.65 -1.42 6.37
CA PHE A 420 -6.44 -0.85 5.83
C PHE A 420 -5.65 -2.02 5.28
N TYR A 421 -5.96 -2.33 4.04
CA TYR A 421 -5.14 -3.22 3.24
C TYR A 421 -4.15 -2.36 2.46
N ARG A 422 -2.87 -2.58 2.73
CA ARG A 422 -1.79 -2.07 1.89
C ARG A 422 -1.37 -3.22 0.99
N PHE A 423 -1.41 -3.03 -0.32
CA PHE A 423 -1.03 -4.05 -1.28
C PHE A 423 0.45 -3.91 -1.62
N ASP A 424 1.31 -4.30 -0.67
CA ASP A 424 2.77 -4.10 -0.76
C ASP A 424 3.35 -4.76 -2.03
N GLU A 425 2.86 -5.94 -2.44
CA GLU A 425 3.32 -6.62 -3.66
C GLU A 425 2.98 -5.84 -4.93
N ARG A 426 1.76 -5.28 -5.04
CA ARG A 426 1.38 -4.43 -6.17
C ARG A 426 2.20 -3.13 -6.20
N ARG A 427 2.49 -2.55 -5.03
CA ARG A 427 3.35 -1.37 -4.92
C ARG A 427 4.78 -1.65 -5.36
N GLU A 428 5.36 -2.79 -4.98
CA GLU A 428 6.71 -3.18 -5.44
C GLU A 428 6.73 -3.45 -6.95
N PHE A 429 5.70 -4.08 -7.50
CA PHE A 429 5.54 -4.22 -8.95
C PHE A 429 5.53 -2.86 -9.65
N CYS A 430 4.73 -1.91 -9.14
CA CYS A 430 4.60 -0.56 -9.70
C CYS A 430 5.88 0.29 -9.57
N LYS A 431 6.75 -0.03 -8.62
CA LYS A 431 8.07 0.59 -8.50
C LYS A 431 9.08 0.01 -9.48
N LYS A 432 8.92 -1.27 -9.83
CA LYS A 432 9.84 -2.02 -10.69
C LYS A 432 9.56 -1.81 -12.18
N TYR A 433 8.30 -1.61 -12.56
CA TYR A 433 7.87 -1.57 -13.96
C TYR A 433 7.05 -0.33 -14.31
N ASP A 434 7.43 0.32 -15.41
CA ASP A 434 6.69 1.43 -16.00
C ASP A 434 5.61 0.93 -16.99
N GLY A 435 4.72 1.84 -17.43
CA GLY A 435 3.71 1.56 -18.45
C GLY A 435 2.37 1.03 -17.92
N TYR A 436 2.19 1.04 -16.59
CA TYR A 436 0.97 0.63 -15.89
C TYR A 436 0.26 1.80 -15.17
N PRO A 437 0.06 2.98 -15.78
CA PRO A 437 -0.39 4.18 -15.08
C PRO A 437 -1.73 4.03 -14.35
N GLU A 438 -2.67 3.27 -14.91
CA GLU A 438 -3.98 3.03 -14.29
C GLU A 438 -3.87 2.04 -13.13
N PHE A 439 -3.13 0.94 -13.33
CA PHE A 439 -2.92 -0.08 -12.31
C PHE A 439 -2.00 0.39 -11.16
N CYS A 440 -1.15 1.39 -11.42
CA CYS A 440 -0.22 1.94 -10.45
C CYS A 440 -0.64 3.31 -9.94
N ASP A 441 -1.88 3.72 -10.20
CA ASP A 441 -2.41 4.99 -9.70
C ASP A 441 -2.41 4.98 -8.16
N PRO A 442 -1.78 5.97 -7.49
CA PRO A 442 -1.70 6.03 -6.04
C PRO A 442 -3.06 6.03 -5.33
N SER A 443 -4.14 6.44 -6.01
CA SER A 443 -5.50 6.43 -5.46
C SER A 443 -6.16 5.04 -5.44
N HIS A 444 -5.64 4.10 -6.22
CA HIS A 444 -6.22 2.75 -6.40
C HIS A 444 -5.22 1.59 -6.19
N VAL A 445 -3.94 1.88 -5.95
CA VAL A 445 -2.87 0.87 -5.82
C VAL A 445 -3.09 -0.13 -4.68
N ASP A 446 -3.83 0.27 -3.64
CA ASP A 446 -4.16 -0.58 -2.49
C ASP A 446 -5.53 -1.29 -2.61
N GLU A 447 -6.21 -1.18 -3.73
CA GLU A 447 -7.47 -1.90 -3.91
C GLU A 447 -7.22 -3.42 -3.95
N LYS A 448 -7.98 -4.16 -3.13
CA LYS A 448 -7.89 -5.62 -3.04
C LYS A 448 -8.32 -6.25 -4.37
N LEU A 449 -7.44 -7.03 -4.98
CA LEU A 449 -7.80 -7.93 -6.08
C LEU A 449 -8.54 -9.14 -5.50
N LYS A 450 -9.86 -9.16 -5.61
CA LYS A 450 -10.70 -10.27 -5.14
C LYS A 450 -11.53 -10.86 -6.27
N SER A 451 -11.62 -12.18 -6.27
CA SER A 451 -12.55 -12.89 -7.14
C SER A 451 -13.98 -12.77 -6.66
N VAL A 452 -14.91 -12.91 -7.60
CA VAL A 452 -16.34 -12.91 -7.32
C VAL A 452 -16.81 -14.37 -7.18
N GLY A 453 -17.59 -14.64 -6.12
CA GLY A 453 -18.22 -15.95 -5.94
C GLY A 453 -19.19 -16.29 -7.08
N VAL A 454 -19.63 -17.55 -7.14
CA VAL A 454 -20.62 -17.97 -8.15
C VAL A 454 -21.91 -17.16 -7.98
N ALA A 455 -22.24 -16.33 -8.98
CA ALA A 455 -23.43 -15.47 -8.94
C ALA A 455 -24.72 -16.28 -9.19
N ASP A 456 -24.65 -17.26 -10.09
CA ASP A 456 -25.78 -18.14 -10.41
C ASP A 456 -25.64 -19.50 -9.71
N LYS A 457 -26.52 -19.76 -8.75
CA LYS A 457 -26.54 -21.03 -8.01
C LYS A 457 -26.76 -22.26 -8.89
N VAL A 458 -27.39 -22.11 -10.07
CA VAL A 458 -27.61 -23.22 -11.01
C VAL A 458 -26.30 -23.74 -11.57
N LEU A 459 -25.31 -22.87 -11.73
CA LEU A 459 -23.99 -23.22 -12.26
C LEU A 459 -23.03 -23.72 -11.19
N GLN A 460 -23.44 -23.78 -9.92
CA GLN A 460 -22.57 -24.21 -8.84
C GLN A 460 -22.04 -25.64 -9.08
N GLY A 461 -20.71 -25.78 -9.15
CA GLY A 461 -20.05 -27.06 -9.43
C GLY A 461 -20.04 -27.48 -10.91
N HIS A 462 -20.44 -26.60 -11.83
CA HIS A 462 -20.40 -26.88 -13.26
C HIS A 462 -18.95 -27.07 -13.76
N GLN A 463 -18.74 -28.04 -14.66
CA GLN A 463 -17.42 -28.43 -15.20
C GLN A 463 -16.65 -27.25 -15.83
N ILE A 464 -17.37 -26.26 -16.37
CA ILE A 464 -16.75 -25.07 -16.98
C ILE A 464 -15.76 -24.35 -16.05
N PHE A 465 -15.99 -24.40 -14.73
CA PHE A 465 -15.11 -23.77 -13.74
C PHE A 465 -13.84 -24.60 -13.45
N GLU A 466 -13.85 -25.89 -13.82
CA GLU A 466 -12.67 -26.77 -13.78
C GLU A 466 -11.86 -26.72 -15.08
N THR A 467 -12.44 -26.18 -16.17
CA THR A 467 -11.78 -26.08 -17.46
C THR A 467 -10.60 -25.10 -17.40
N PRO A 468 -9.39 -25.47 -17.87
CA PRO A 468 -8.26 -24.56 -17.94
C PRO A 468 -8.57 -23.32 -18.79
N LEU A 469 -8.31 -22.14 -18.24
CA LEU A 469 -8.48 -20.84 -18.89
C LEU A 469 -7.11 -20.25 -19.19
N ILE A 470 -6.79 -20.18 -20.47
CA ILE A 470 -5.49 -19.74 -20.98
C ILE A 470 -5.61 -18.30 -21.47
N VAL A 471 -4.87 -17.39 -20.83
CA VAL A 471 -4.75 -15.99 -21.24
C VAL A 471 -3.46 -15.82 -22.03
N VAL A 472 -3.56 -15.35 -23.28
CA VAL A 472 -2.40 -15.09 -24.15
C VAL A 472 -2.26 -13.57 -24.35
N PRO A 473 -1.38 -12.91 -23.57
CA PRO A 473 -1.25 -11.46 -23.54
C PRO A 473 -0.64 -10.91 -24.83
N GLY A 474 -1.06 -9.70 -25.18
CA GLY A 474 -0.42 -8.88 -26.21
C GLY A 474 0.71 -8.02 -25.63
N MET A 475 1.09 -6.96 -26.34
CA MET A 475 2.13 -6.01 -25.90
C MET A 475 1.57 -4.79 -25.13
N ASN A 476 0.26 -4.62 -25.05
CA ASN A 476 -0.34 -3.48 -24.36
C ASN A 476 -0.55 -3.79 -22.87
N HIS A 477 0.27 -3.17 -22.02
CA HIS A 477 0.30 -3.37 -20.58
C HIS A 477 -1.06 -3.11 -19.91
N ASN A 478 -1.68 -1.95 -20.18
CA ASN A 478 -2.98 -1.60 -19.59
C ASN A 478 -4.08 -2.53 -20.10
N ALA A 479 -4.01 -2.95 -21.37
CA ALA A 479 -4.98 -3.88 -21.92
C ALA A 479 -4.93 -5.23 -21.19
N LEU A 480 -3.71 -5.74 -20.90
CA LEU A 480 -3.52 -6.96 -20.13
C LEU A 480 -4.09 -6.82 -18.71
N VAL A 481 -3.77 -5.74 -17.99
CA VAL A 481 -4.34 -5.50 -16.64
C VAL A 481 -5.86 -5.65 -16.66
N ARG A 482 -6.53 -4.95 -17.57
CA ARG A 482 -8.01 -4.99 -17.65
C ARG A 482 -8.53 -6.37 -18.06
N THR A 483 -7.80 -7.11 -18.89
CA THR A 483 -8.12 -8.52 -19.18
C THR A 483 -8.05 -9.37 -17.91
N LEU A 484 -7.00 -9.21 -17.10
CA LEU A 484 -6.85 -9.95 -15.84
C LEU A 484 -7.91 -9.56 -14.81
N GLU A 485 -8.24 -8.27 -14.69
CA GLU A 485 -9.32 -7.76 -13.82
C GLU A 485 -10.68 -8.35 -14.22
N THR A 486 -11.05 -8.27 -15.50
CA THR A 486 -12.34 -8.81 -15.97
C THR A 486 -12.38 -10.35 -15.91
N THR A 487 -11.23 -11.02 -15.98
CA THR A 487 -11.10 -12.47 -15.72
C THR A 487 -11.31 -12.79 -14.24
N LEU A 488 -10.69 -12.03 -13.34
CA LEU A 488 -10.85 -12.18 -11.89
C LEU A 488 -12.30 -11.95 -11.45
N MET A 489 -13.01 -11.05 -12.13
CA MET A 489 -14.41 -10.72 -11.87
C MET A 489 -15.42 -11.75 -12.40
N GLN A 490 -14.99 -12.77 -13.16
CA GLN A 490 -15.90 -13.79 -13.68
C GLN A 490 -16.52 -14.62 -12.55
N PRO A 491 -17.86 -14.64 -12.40
CA PRO A 491 -18.49 -15.39 -11.31
C PRO A 491 -18.18 -16.89 -11.38
N GLY A 492 -17.58 -17.42 -10.31
CA GLY A 492 -17.23 -18.85 -10.22
C GLY A 492 -15.86 -19.23 -10.79
N VAL A 493 -15.09 -18.27 -11.30
CA VAL A 493 -13.72 -18.53 -11.78
C VAL A 493 -12.86 -19.13 -10.66
N LYS A 494 -12.10 -20.16 -11.01
CA LYS A 494 -11.08 -20.77 -10.14
C LYS A 494 -9.71 -20.26 -10.54
N LEU A 495 -9.08 -19.47 -9.66
CA LEU A 495 -7.81 -18.79 -9.95
C LEU A 495 -6.70 -19.77 -10.34
N GLN A 496 -6.69 -20.95 -9.71
CA GLN A 496 -5.74 -22.02 -10.02
C GLN A 496 -5.93 -22.63 -11.42
N ASN A 497 -7.06 -22.41 -12.09
CA ASN A 497 -7.27 -22.91 -13.45
C ASN A 497 -6.98 -21.83 -14.51
N VAL A 498 -6.68 -20.60 -14.08
CA VAL A 498 -6.29 -19.51 -14.96
C VAL A 498 -4.77 -19.51 -15.12
N VAL A 499 -4.30 -19.59 -16.37
CA VAL A 499 -2.88 -19.55 -16.73
C VAL A 499 -2.61 -18.41 -17.69
N VAL A 500 -1.73 -17.50 -17.32
CA VAL A 500 -1.22 -16.45 -18.20
C VAL A 500 0.07 -16.94 -18.88
N MET A 501 0.02 -17.12 -20.20
CA MET A 501 1.16 -17.61 -20.97
C MET A 501 1.87 -16.47 -21.71
N TRP A 502 2.97 -15.99 -21.16
CA TRP A 502 3.63 -14.74 -21.55
C TRP A 502 4.94 -14.99 -22.30
N ASP A 503 5.34 -14.08 -23.19
CA ASP A 503 6.62 -14.16 -23.92
C ASP A 503 7.78 -13.80 -22.99
N GLU A 504 8.84 -14.62 -22.95
CA GLU A 504 10.00 -14.48 -22.05
C GLU A 504 10.68 -13.09 -22.06
N LYS A 505 10.47 -12.29 -23.11
CA LYS A 505 10.93 -10.90 -23.19
C LYS A 505 10.23 -9.94 -22.24
N PHE A 506 9.06 -10.33 -21.71
CA PHE A 506 8.21 -9.50 -20.86
C PHE A 506 7.96 -10.19 -19.50
N PRO A 507 9.01 -10.39 -18.66
CA PRO A 507 8.89 -11.03 -17.35
C PRO A 507 7.88 -10.35 -16.41
N GLU A 508 7.63 -9.06 -16.59
CA GLU A 508 6.59 -8.31 -15.89
C GLU A 508 5.19 -8.93 -16.05
N HIS A 509 4.87 -9.58 -17.17
CA HIS A 509 3.57 -10.22 -17.35
C HIS A 509 3.38 -11.42 -16.40
N GLY A 510 4.46 -12.14 -16.08
CA GLY A 510 4.43 -13.24 -15.11
C GLY A 510 4.25 -12.74 -13.68
N GLU A 511 4.99 -11.70 -13.29
CA GLU A 511 4.85 -11.06 -11.97
C GLU A 511 3.46 -10.42 -11.80
N LEU A 512 2.94 -9.79 -12.85
CA LEU A 512 1.59 -9.25 -12.86
C LEU A 512 0.55 -10.36 -12.65
N ALA A 513 0.64 -11.47 -13.40
CA ALA A 513 -0.28 -12.61 -13.24
C ALA A 513 -0.27 -13.16 -11.79
N GLN A 514 0.89 -13.18 -11.14
CA GLN A 514 1.03 -13.60 -9.76
C GLN A 514 0.28 -12.67 -8.78
N LEU A 515 0.25 -11.35 -9.01
CA LEU A 515 -0.53 -10.41 -8.19
C LEU A 515 -2.04 -10.70 -8.22
N PHE A 516 -2.54 -11.23 -9.33
CA PHE A 516 -3.94 -11.65 -9.49
C PHE A 516 -4.22 -13.06 -8.94
N GLY A 517 -3.19 -13.76 -8.43
CA GLY A 517 -3.30 -15.13 -7.94
C GLY A 517 -3.43 -16.17 -9.06
N PHE A 518 -3.12 -15.81 -10.31
CA PHE A 518 -3.16 -16.72 -11.45
C PHE A 518 -1.86 -17.50 -11.61
N GLN A 519 -1.96 -18.69 -12.20
CA GLN A 519 -0.77 -19.38 -12.68
C GLN A 519 -0.18 -18.63 -13.88
N ASN A 520 1.12 -18.79 -14.10
CA ASN A 520 1.76 -18.21 -15.27
C ASN A 520 2.86 -19.11 -15.83
N TYR A 521 3.15 -18.95 -17.11
CA TYR A 521 4.19 -19.72 -17.80
C TYR A 521 4.90 -18.89 -18.86
N SER A 522 6.23 -18.93 -18.85
CA SER A 522 7.09 -18.24 -19.84
C SER A 522 7.19 -19.05 -21.12
N LEU A 523 6.84 -18.43 -22.24
CA LEU A 523 6.95 -18.98 -23.59
C LEU A 523 8.22 -18.48 -24.29
N PRO A 524 8.76 -19.26 -25.24
CA PRO A 524 9.85 -18.79 -26.09
C PRO A 524 9.47 -17.53 -26.87
N SER A 525 10.43 -16.63 -27.03
CA SER A 525 10.28 -15.38 -27.77
C SER A 525 9.64 -15.58 -29.14
N SER A 526 8.63 -14.77 -29.44
CA SER A 526 7.88 -14.83 -30.70
C SER A 526 8.07 -13.57 -31.56
N VAL A 527 8.02 -13.72 -32.88
CA VAL A 527 8.15 -12.59 -33.83
C VAL A 527 6.82 -11.86 -34.03
N ASN A 528 5.72 -12.59 -33.91
CA ASN A 528 4.37 -12.08 -34.02
C ASN A 528 3.43 -12.83 -33.07
N TYR A 529 2.25 -12.26 -32.85
CA TYR A 529 1.27 -12.82 -31.93
C TYR A 529 0.77 -14.22 -32.33
N THR A 530 0.64 -14.51 -33.63
CA THR A 530 0.17 -15.83 -34.06
C THR A 530 1.14 -16.93 -33.65
N MET A 531 2.45 -16.67 -33.73
CA MET A 531 3.48 -17.60 -33.23
C MET A 531 3.38 -17.79 -31.71
N GLN A 532 3.17 -16.70 -30.96
CA GLN A 532 2.96 -16.74 -29.51
C GLN A 532 1.72 -17.56 -29.14
N MET A 533 0.60 -17.36 -29.85
CA MET A 533 -0.61 -18.15 -29.70
C MET A 533 -0.36 -19.64 -29.96
N GLY A 534 0.35 -19.97 -31.04
CA GLY A 534 0.72 -21.36 -31.34
C GLY A 534 1.53 -22.01 -30.22
N HIS A 535 2.54 -21.31 -29.70
CA HIS A 535 3.33 -21.77 -28.55
C HIS A 535 2.45 -21.97 -27.30
N ALA A 536 1.57 -21.02 -27.00
CA ALA A 536 0.65 -21.09 -25.86
C ALA A 536 -0.27 -22.32 -25.95
N LEU A 537 -0.92 -22.52 -27.10
CA LEU A 537 -1.83 -23.63 -27.34
C LEU A 537 -1.11 -24.98 -27.28
N GLN A 538 0.07 -25.09 -27.89
CA GLN A 538 0.88 -26.31 -27.82
C GLN A 538 1.35 -26.62 -26.39
N HIS A 539 1.71 -25.58 -25.62
CA HIS A 539 2.12 -25.76 -24.23
C HIS A 539 0.93 -26.12 -23.34
N SER A 540 -0.25 -25.55 -23.59
CA SER A 540 -1.49 -25.85 -22.86
C SER A 540 -1.84 -27.33 -22.89
N LEU A 541 -1.70 -27.98 -24.05
CA LEU A 541 -1.90 -29.44 -24.19
C LEU A 541 -0.93 -30.28 -23.35
N LYS A 542 0.32 -29.80 -23.18
CA LYS A 542 1.34 -30.47 -22.37
C LYS A 542 1.12 -30.25 -20.87
N MET A 543 0.75 -29.03 -20.50
CA MET A 543 0.51 -28.63 -19.12
C MET A 543 -0.74 -29.29 -18.53
N PHE A 544 -1.78 -29.48 -19.35
CA PHE A 544 -3.04 -30.09 -18.94
C PHE A 544 -3.36 -31.35 -19.76
N PRO A 545 -2.60 -32.45 -19.57
CA PRO A 545 -2.76 -33.65 -20.38
C PRO A 545 -4.13 -34.32 -20.21
N ASN A 546 -4.77 -34.13 -19.05
CA ASN A 546 -6.07 -34.74 -18.72
C ASN A 546 -7.27 -33.82 -19.01
N ALA A 547 -7.05 -32.57 -19.43
CA ALA A 547 -8.16 -31.68 -19.76
C ALA A 547 -8.79 -32.07 -21.11
N GLU A 548 -10.12 -32.12 -21.16
CA GLU A 548 -10.87 -32.41 -22.40
C GLU A 548 -11.21 -31.14 -23.18
N HIS A 549 -11.21 -29.99 -22.51
CA HIS A 549 -11.57 -28.69 -23.07
C HIS A 549 -10.61 -27.62 -22.58
N PHE A 550 -10.52 -26.53 -23.35
CA PHE A 550 -9.71 -25.36 -23.02
C PHE A 550 -10.51 -24.10 -23.29
N ILE A 551 -10.44 -23.12 -22.39
CA ILE A 551 -10.90 -21.76 -22.64
C ILE A 551 -9.68 -20.93 -23.01
N VAL A 552 -9.75 -20.16 -24.08
CA VAL A 552 -8.66 -19.30 -24.56
C VAL A 552 -9.16 -17.87 -24.64
N VAL A 553 -8.39 -16.96 -24.04
CA VAL A 553 -8.61 -15.51 -24.06
C VAL A 553 -7.40 -14.86 -24.73
N GLU A 554 -7.65 -14.28 -25.91
CA GLU A 554 -6.65 -13.56 -26.70
C GLU A 554 -6.32 -12.17 -26.12
N GLU A 555 -5.35 -11.50 -26.75
CA GLU A 555 -4.89 -10.16 -26.36
C GLU A 555 -5.99 -9.10 -26.48
N GLU A 556 -5.88 -8.07 -25.64
CA GLU A 556 -6.70 -6.85 -25.68
C GLU A 556 -8.20 -7.10 -25.46
N LEU A 557 -8.57 -8.14 -24.72
CA LEU A 557 -9.96 -8.50 -24.46
C LEU A 557 -10.44 -8.14 -23.06
N LEU A 558 -11.64 -7.58 -23.00
CA LEU A 558 -12.43 -7.47 -21.78
C LEU A 558 -13.50 -8.55 -21.81
N LEU A 559 -13.58 -9.34 -20.74
CA LEU A 559 -14.62 -10.36 -20.62
C LEU A 559 -15.92 -9.71 -20.16
N ALA A 560 -17.03 -10.04 -20.82
CA ALA A 560 -18.34 -9.63 -20.34
C ALA A 560 -18.63 -10.29 -18.99
N PRO A 561 -19.48 -9.68 -18.15
CA PRO A 561 -19.79 -10.25 -16.84
C PRO A 561 -20.37 -11.68 -16.90
N ASP A 562 -21.10 -12.03 -17.97
CA ASP A 562 -21.73 -13.33 -18.18
C ASP A 562 -20.88 -14.29 -19.04
N PHE A 563 -19.60 -14.01 -19.30
CA PHE A 563 -18.76 -14.80 -20.22
C PHE A 563 -18.68 -16.28 -19.83
N LEU A 564 -18.30 -16.62 -18.58
CA LEU A 564 -18.27 -18.03 -18.15
C LEU A 564 -19.66 -18.66 -18.09
N SER A 565 -20.69 -17.90 -17.70
CA SER A 565 -22.08 -18.37 -17.69
C SER A 565 -22.57 -18.73 -19.09
N PHE A 566 -22.26 -17.91 -20.08
CA PHE A 566 -22.59 -18.16 -21.48
C PHE A 566 -21.92 -19.45 -21.98
N LEU A 567 -20.62 -19.64 -21.71
CA LEU A 567 -19.93 -20.87 -22.06
C LEU A 567 -20.52 -22.09 -21.35
N ALA A 568 -20.91 -21.95 -20.08
CA ALA A 568 -21.56 -23.00 -19.30
C ALA A 568 -22.88 -23.46 -19.93
N GLN A 569 -23.74 -22.51 -20.30
CA GLN A 569 -25.04 -22.81 -20.90
C GLN A 569 -24.90 -23.48 -22.28
N CYS A 570 -23.92 -23.06 -23.09
CA CYS A 570 -23.62 -23.69 -24.38
C CYS A 570 -22.96 -25.07 -24.24
N PHE A 571 -22.40 -25.42 -23.08
CA PHE A 571 -21.56 -26.59 -22.87
C PHE A 571 -22.28 -27.91 -23.24
N SER A 572 -23.56 -28.05 -22.89
CA SER A 572 -24.32 -29.29 -23.17
C SER A 572 -24.42 -29.58 -24.67
N ALA A 573 -24.81 -28.59 -25.48
CA ALA A 573 -24.91 -28.75 -26.92
C ALA A 573 -23.53 -28.95 -27.56
N PHE A 574 -22.57 -28.12 -27.16
CA PHE A 574 -21.17 -28.18 -27.60
C PHE A 574 -20.53 -29.55 -27.36
N ASN A 575 -20.71 -30.13 -26.17
CA ASN A 575 -20.07 -31.38 -25.80
C ASN A 575 -20.76 -32.60 -26.44
N SER A 576 -22.07 -32.53 -26.65
CA SER A 576 -22.85 -33.65 -27.20
C SER A 576 -22.79 -33.74 -28.72
N ASP A 577 -22.64 -32.62 -29.42
CA ASP A 577 -22.60 -32.58 -30.89
C ASP A 577 -21.16 -32.74 -31.41
N PRO A 578 -20.83 -33.82 -32.16
CA PRO A 578 -19.49 -34.01 -32.72
C PRO A 578 -19.14 -33.02 -33.83
N THR A 579 -20.12 -32.36 -34.45
CA THR A 579 -19.90 -31.35 -35.52
C THR A 579 -19.49 -29.99 -34.96
N LEU A 580 -19.68 -29.75 -33.65
CA LEU A 580 -19.25 -28.52 -32.98
C LEU A 580 -17.81 -28.65 -32.47
N LEU A 581 -16.92 -27.77 -32.93
CA LEU A 581 -15.51 -27.75 -32.53
C LEU A 581 -15.24 -26.83 -31.34
N ALA A 582 -15.98 -25.73 -31.25
CA ALA A 582 -15.78 -24.69 -30.25
C ALA A 582 -17.06 -23.87 -29.98
N VAL A 583 -17.01 -23.08 -28.91
CA VAL A 583 -17.95 -21.99 -28.61
C VAL A 583 -17.13 -20.70 -28.55
N SER A 584 -17.35 -19.78 -29.49
CA SER A 584 -16.76 -18.45 -29.44
C SER A 584 -17.72 -17.47 -28.78
N ALA A 585 -17.18 -16.58 -27.95
CA ALA A 585 -17.88 -15.48 -27.31
C ALA A 585 -17.97 -14.23 -28.20
N TRP A 586 -17.43 -14.24 -29.42
CA TRP A 586 -17.36 -13.07 -30.26
C TRP A 586 -18.08 -13.25 -31.59
N ASN A 587 -18.97 -12.32 -31.90
CA ASN A 587 -19.69 -12.27 -33.17
C ASN A 587 -18.97 -11.36 -34.18
N PHE A 588 -18.61 -11.84 -35.37
CA PHE A 588 -18.03 -11.01 -36.44
C PHE A 588 -18.89 -9.78 -36.79
N ASN A 589 -20.20 -9.96 -36.84
CA ASN A 589 -21.21 -8.95 -37.18
C ASN A 589 -21.97 -8.43 -35.95
N GLY A 590 -21.37 -8.52 -34.75
CA GLY A 590 -21.91 -8.03 -33.49
C GLY A 590 -21.90 -6.50 -33.34
N PHE A 591 -22.41 -5.75 -34.31
CA PHE A 591 -22.50 -4.28 -34.26
C PHE A 591 -23.83 -3.83 -33.66
N GLU A 592 -23.89 -2.61 -33.10
CA GLU A 592 -25.12 -2.07 -32.50
C GLU A 592 -26.34 -2.08 -33.44
N MET A 593 -26.12 -1.96 -34.75
CA MET A 593 -27.18 -2.01 -35.76
C MET A 593 -27.56 -3.43 -36.20
N THR A 594 -26.66 -4.40 -36.02
CA THR A 594 -26.79 -5.77 -36.60
C THR A 594 -26.79 -6.89 -35.55
N SER A 595 -26.89 -6.52 -34.28
CA SER A 595 -26.85 -7.40 -33.11
C SER A 595 -27.61 -6.71 -31.97
N GLY A 596 -28.39 -7.48 -31.21
CA GLY A 596 -29.17 -6.90 -30.12
C GLY A 596 -29.88 -7.90 -29.21
N ASN A 597 -30.02 -9.16 -29.63
CA ASN A 597 -30.68 -10.18 -28.84
C ASN A 597 -29.66 -10.94 -27.99
N ARG A 598 -29.68 -10.73 -26.69
CA ARG A 598 -28.73 -11.34 -25.75
C ARG A 598 -29.04 -12.82 -25.46
N GLU A 599 -30.13 -13.38 -25.95
CA GLU A 599 -30.58 -14.73 -25.55
C GLU A 599 -30.29 -15.79 -26.61
N ILE A 600 -29.86 -15.40 -27.82
CA ILE A 600 -29.74 -16.32 -28.97
C ILE A 600 -28.29 -16.62 -29.33
N VAL A 601 -28.11 -17.83 -29.86
CA VAL A 601 -26.82 -18.38 -30.30
C VAL A 601 -26.98 -18.91 -31.72
N TYR A 602 -25.93 -18.76 -32.52
CA TYR A 602 -25.83 -19.19 -33.90
C TYR A 602 -24.82 -20.34 -34.04
N ARG A 603 -25.01 -21.18 -35.04
CA ARG A 603 -23.96 -22.02 -35.63
C ARG A 603 -23.34 -21.29 -36.82
N VAL A 604 -22.01 -21.30 -36.90
CA VAL A 604 -21.25 -20.65 -37.97
C VAL A 604 -20.04 -21.49 -38.39
N GLU A 605 -19.66 -21.40 -39.66
CA GLU A 605 -18.55 -22.18 -40.25
C GLU A 605 -17.16 -21.59 -40.01
N ASP A 606 -17.04 -20.25 -39.92
CA ASP A 606 -15.74 -19.61 -39.72
C ASP A 606 -15.46 -19.48 -38.21
N PHE A 607 -14.25 -19.84 -37.77
CA PHE A 607 -13.82 -19.70 -36.39
C PHE A 607 -13.57 -18.22 -36.02
N PRO A 608 -14.32 -17.62 -35.07
CA PRO A 608 -14.17 -16.19 -34.79
C PRO A 608 -12.97 -15.82 -33.91
N GLY A 609 -12.52 -16.73 -33.04
CA GLY A 609 -11.43 -16.49 -32.10
C GLY A 609 -11.81 -15.58 -30.93
N LEU A 610 -10.82 -14.80 -30.49
CA LEU A 610 -10.84 -13.84 -29.39
C LEU A 610 -11.08 -14.46 -28.01
N GLY A 611 -12.28 -14.94 -27.73
CA GLY A 611 -12.60 -15.62 -26.48
C GLY A 611 -13.38 -16.87 -26.79
N PHE A 612 -12.83 -18.05 -26.55
CA PHE A 612 -13.49 -19.29 -26.98
C PHE A 612 -13.19 -20.50 -26.10
N LEU A 613 -14.17 -21.40 -26.02
CA LEU A 613 -14.05 -22.76 -25.48
C LEU A 613 -13.81 -23.73 -26.64
N VAL A 614 -12.83 -24.61 -26.56
CA VAL A 614 -12.47 -25.57 -27.62
C VAL A 614 -12.24 -26.98 -27.07
N LYS A 615 -12.60 -28.00 -27.86
CA LYS A 615 -12.30 -29.41 -27.55
C LYS A 615 -10.80 -29.67 -27.71
N LYS A 616 -10.21 -30.50 -26.84
CA LYS A 616 -8.80 -30.89 -26.92
C LYS A 616 -8.46 -31.53 -28.26
N ASP A 617 -9.33 -32.40 -28.79
CA ASP A 617 -9.10 -33.06 -30.07
C ASP A 617 -9.08 -32.06 -31.22
N ALA A 618 -10.07 -31.16 -31.27
CA ALA A 618 -10.12 -30.08 -32.25
C ALA A 618 -8.86 -29.21 -32.18
N LEU A 619 -8.43 -28.84 -30.97
CA LEU A 619 -7.22 -28.05 -30.74
C LEU A 619 -5.95 -28.78 -31.21
N SER A 620 -5.83 -30.06 -30.88
CA SER A 620 -4.69 -30.91 -31.27
C SER A 620 -4.60 -31.04 -32.79
N THR A 621 -5.75 -31.23 -33.44
CA THR A 621 -5.83 -31.30 -34.89
C THR A 621 -5.48 -29.96 -35.55
N MET A 622 -5.99 -28.83 -35.05
CA MET A 622 -5.60 -27.49 -35.54
C MET A 622 -4.09 -27.23 -35.44
N LEU A 623 -3.45 -27.67 -34.35
CA LEU A 623 -2.00 -27.55 -34.17
C LEU A 623 -1.20 -28.44 -35.13
N SER A 624 -1.74 -29.59 -35.55
CA SER A 624 -1.07 -30.51 -36.48
C SER A 624 -0.91 -29.96 -37.90
N PHE A 625 -1.77 -29.01 -38.29
CA PHE A 625 -1.72 -28.32 -39.59
C PHE A 625 -1.74 -26.79 -39.43
N TRP A 626 -1.05 -26.30 -38.41
CA TRP A 626 -1.04 -24.88 -38.02
C TRP A 626 -0.79 -23.92 -39.18
N ASP A 627 0.16 -24.24 -40.06
CA ASP A 627 0.55 -23.38 -41.19
C ASP A 627 -0.59 -23.17 -42.20
N ASP A 628 -1.43 -24.19 -42.41
CA ASP A 628 -2.55 -24.17 -43.36
C ASP A 628 -3.80 -23.49 -42.78
N CYS A 629 -4.13 -23.80 -41.52
CA CYS A 629 -5.36 -23.31 -40.88
C CYS A 629 -5.18 -21.95 -40.21
N CYS A 630 -4.12 -21.86 -39.41
CA CYS A 630 -4.12 -21.05 -38.21
C CYS A 630 -2.91 -20.10 -38.15
N SER A 631 -2.15 -20.00 -39.25
CA SER A 631 -0.99 -19.09 -39.42
C SER A 631 -1.37 -17.61 -39.51
N ARG A 632 -2.67 -17.30 -39.61
CA ARG A 632 -3.23 -15.94 -39.54
C ARG A 632 -3.98 -15.73 -38.22
N ARG A 633 -4.53 -14.52 -37.99
CA ARG A 633 -5.30 -14.27 -36.76
C ARG A 633 -6.53 -15.16 -36.75
N ALA A 634 -6.99 -15.57 -35.56
CA ALA A 634 -8.20 -16.38 -35.46
C ALA A 634 -9.41 -15.69 -36.10
N TRP A 635 -9.54 -14.37 -35.91
CA TRP A 635 -10.57 -13.55 -36.57
C TRP A 635 -10.39 -13.40 -38.10
N ASP A 636 -9.31 -13.91 -38.72
CA ASP A 636 -9.29 -14.09 -40.17
C ASP A 636 -10.23 -15.24 -40.62
N GLY A 637 -10.76 -16.02 -39.67
CA GLY A 637 -11.65 -17.16 -39.87
C GLY A 637 -10.85 -18.44 -40.06
N TRP A 638 -10.28 -18.98 -38.97
CA TRP A 638 -9.64 -20.29 -39.03
C TRP A 638 -10.63 -21.34 -39.53
N ARG A 639 -10.12 -22.28 -40.34
CA ARG A 639 -10.93 -23.37 -40.90
C ARG A 639 -10.30 -24.70 -40.60
N PHE A 640 -11.16 -25.61 -40.16
CA PHE A 640 -10.76 -26.98 -39.92
C PHE A 640 -10.69 -27.74 -41.24
N ARG A 641 -9.62 -28.51 -41.43
CA ARG A 641 -9.42 -29.34 -42.63
C ARG A 641 -9.77 -30.78 -42.28
N GLY A 642 -10.78 -31.35 -42.94
CA GLY A 642 -11.22 -32.74 -42.76
C GLY A 642 -12.45 -33.07 -43.63
N ASP A 643 -12.83 -34.35 -43.69
CA ASP A 643 -13.96 -34.84 -44.50
C ASP A 643 -15.35 -34.48 -43.93
N GLY A 644 -15.41 -33.82 -42.77
CA GLY A 644 -16.65 -33.42 -42.08
C GLY A 644 -16.97 -31.93 -42.22
N HIS A 645 -18.26 -31.59 -42.13
CA HIS A 645 -18.73 -30.21 -41.96
C HIS A 645 -18.69 -29.87 -40.46
N TYR A 646 -17.95 -28.82 -40.11
CA TYR A 646 -17.69 -28.45 -38.72
C TYR A 646 -18.05 -27.00 -38.47
N GLU A 647 -18.60 -26.73 -37.30
CA GLU A 647 -19.15 -25.43 -36.95
C GLU A 647 -18.79 -25.00 -35.53
N ILE A 648 -19.07 -23.74 -35.25
CA ILE A 648 -18.76 -23.04 -34.01
C ILE A 648 -20.04 -22.40 -33.49
N LEU A 649 -20.29 -22.50 -32.18
CA LEU A 649 -21.35 -21.74 -31.55
C LEU A 649 -20.89 -20.30 -31.30
N MET A 650 -21.76 -19.34 -31.57
CA MET A 650 -21.44 -17.91 -31.48
C MET A 650 -22.68 -17.12 -31.07
N PRO A 651 -22.61 -16.22 -30.07
CA PRO A 651 -23.78 -15.45 -29.64
C PRO A 651 -24.17 -14.39 -30.68
N ASP A 652 -25.41 -13.90 -30.63
CA ASP A 652 -25.76 -12.68 -31.36
C ASP A 652 -25.05 -11.46 -30.76
N VAL A 653 -25.18 -11.25 -29.45
CA VAL A 653 -24.46 -10.19 -28.72
C VAL A 653 -23.21 -10.75 -28.06
N SER A 654 -22.03 -10.26 -28.47
CA SER A 654 -20.73 -10.74 -27.98
C SER A 654 -20.60 -10.71 -26.45
N ARG A 655 -19.90 -11.70 -25.89
CA ARG A 655 -19.52 -11.82 -24.46
C ARG A 655 -18.06 -11.46 -24.20
N VAL A 656 -17.39 -10.90 -25.20
CA VAL A 656 -16.09 -10.28 -25.06
C VAL A 656 -16.09 -8.98 -25.86
N PHE A 657 -15.38 -7.99 -25.33
CA PHE A 657 -15.12 -6.74 -26.01
C PHE A 657 -13.63 -6.64 -26.31
N ARG A 658 -13.30 -6.41 -27.59
CA ARG A 658 -11.91 -6.18 -27.99
C ARG A 658 -11.60 -4.70 -27.94
N GLN A 659 -10.58 -4.34 -27.18
CA GLN A 659 -10.12 -2.96 -27.06
C GLN A 659 -9.54 -2.48 -28.41
N PRO A 660 -9.73 -1.19 -28.77
CA PRO A 660 -9.17 -0.64 -30.00
C PRO A 660 -7.63 -0.70 -30.00
N TYR A 661 -7.04 -0.93 -31.17
CA TYR A 661 -5.58 -0.91 -31.34
C TYR A 661 -5.02 0.48 -31.02
N GLN A 662 -4.00 0.54 -30.16
CA GLN A 662 -3.19 1.74 -29.92
C GLN A 662 -1.85 1.57 -30.66
N GLY A 663 -1.78 1.89 -31.96
CA GLY A 663 -0.50 1.85 -32.68
C GLY A 663 -0.57 1.99 -34.20
N ALA A 664 0.50 2.54 -34.80
CA ALA A 664 0.63 2.89 -36.22
C ALA A 664 0.96 1.69 -37.15
N LYS A 665 0.27 0.55 -37.04
CA LYS A 665 0.45 -0.54 -38.02
C LYS A 665 -0.42 -0.29 -39.27
N ARG A 666 0.01 -0.86 -40.41
CA ARG A 666 -0.83 -0.95 -41.62
C ARG A 666 -2.05 -1.82 -41.29
N GLU A 667 -3.15 -1.16 -40.97
CA GLU A 667 -4.44 -1.83 -40.74
C GLU A 667 -4.90 -2.50 -42.04
N THR A 668 -5.32 -3.76 -41.96
CA THR A 668 -5.95 -4.43 -43.10
C THR A 668 -7.40 -3.96 -43.24
N GLU A 669 -7.96 -4.01 -44.45
CA GLU A 669 -9.38 -3.69 -44.71
C GLU A 669 -10.30 -4.46 -43.75
N LEU A 670 -10.00 -5.74 -43.50
CA LEU A 670 -10.75 -6.56 -42.55
C LEU A 670 -10.63 -6.04 -41.11
N MET A 671 -9.43 -5.70 -40.63
CA MET A 671 -9.24 -5.20 -39.27
C MET A 671 -10.03 -3.90 -39.04
N MET A 672 -9.99 -2.98 -40.02
CA MET A 672 -10.77 -1.74 -39.97
C MET A 672 -12.27 -2.02 -39.89
N GLU A 673 -12.80 -2.89 -40.74
CA GLU A 673 -14.23 -3.23 -40.74
C GLU A 673 -14.67 -3.97 -39.47
N LEU A 674 -13.80 -4.79 -38.86
CA LEU A 674 -14.10 -5.53 -37.65
C LEU A 674 -14.06 -4.66 -36.38
N PHE A 675 -13.08 -3.76 -36.23
CA PHE A 675 -12.81 -3.18 -34.90
C PHE A 675 -13.09 -1.69 -34.78
N LEU A 676 -13.32 -0.95 -35.87
CA LEU A 676 -13.55 0.50 -35.81
C LEU A 676 -15.02 0.92 -35.69
N LYS A 677 -15.97 0.01 -35.93
CA LYS A 677 -17.41 0.29 -35.78
C LYS A 677 -17.88 -0.02 -34.34
N PRO A 678 -18.87 0.74 -33.80
CA PRO A 678 -19.47 0.45 -32.50
C PRO A 678 -20.04 -0.97 -32.43
N ARG A 679 -19.70 -1.70 -31.36
CA ARG A 679 -20.05 -3.12 -31.18
C ARG A 679 -20.95 -3.33 -29.97
N ALA A 680 -21.93 -4.22 -30.13
CA ALA A 680 -22.78 -4.65 -29.03
C ALA A 680 -22.04 -5.68 -28.17
N THR A 681 -21.97 -5.43 -26.86
CA THR A 681 -21.40 -6.36 -25.87
C THR A 681 -22.39 -6.57 -24.72
N SER A 682 -22.46 -7.80 -24.21
CA SER A 682 -23.26 -8.13 -23.03
C SER A 682 -22.69 -7.43 -21.79
N LEU A 683 -23.51 -6.68 -21.06
CA LEU A 683 -23.15 -6.07 -19.78
C LEU A 683 -24.11 -6.48 -18.65
N GLN A 684 -25.01 -7.44 -18.91
CA GLN A 684 -26.04 -7.91 -17.99
C GLN A 684 -25.63 -9.21 -17.31
N LEU A 685 -26.03 -9.39 -16.05
CA LEU A 685 -25.71 -10.56 -15.23
C LEU A 685 -26.97 -11.24 -14.67
N PRO A 686 -27.06 -12.58 -14.74
CA PRO A 686 -26.75 -13.44 -15.88
C PRO A 686 -27.88 -13.40 -16.93
N VAL A 687 -27.56 -13.67 -18.20
CA VAL A 687 -28.57 -13.78 -19.27
C VAL A 687 -28.89 -15.25 -19.55
N PRO A 688 -30.14 -15.71 -19.38
CA PRO A 688 -30.56 -17.05 -19.74
C PRO A 688 -30.71 -17.16 -21.27
N LEU A 689 -30.01 -18.13 -21.87
CA LEU A 689 -30.08 -18.41 -23.29
C LEU A 689 -31.34 -19.23 -23.63
N LYS A 690 -31.91 -18.97 -24.80
CA LYS A 690 -33.11 -19.66 -25.29
C LYS A 690 -32.76 -20.73 -26.30
N ASP A 691 -33.62 -21.75 -26.36
CA ASP A 691 -33.60 -22.80 -27.39
C ASP A 691 -32.26 -23.51 -27.56
N LEU A 692 -31.51 -23.74 -26.47
CA LEU A 692 -30.20 -24.42 -26.52
C LEU A 692 -30.26 -25.81 -27.16
N GLY A 693 -31.39 -26.52 -26.99
CA GLY A 693 -31.61 -27.82 -27.63
C GLY A 693 -31.69 -27.75 -29.15
N SER A 694 -32.04 -26.59 -29.74
CA SER A 694 -32.05 -26.41 -31.18
C SER A 694 -30.67 -26.11 -31.77
N LEU A 695 -29.61 -26.07 -30.97
CA LEU A 695 -28.25 -25.82 -31.45
C LEU A 695 -27.53 -27.08 -31.94
N MET A 696 -28.13 -28.26 -31.76
CA MET A 696 -27.66 -29.50 -32.36
C MET A 696 -27.85 -29.46 -33.88
N GLU A 697 -26.94 -30.03 -34.66
CA GLU A 697 -26.89 -29.90 -36.14
C GLU A 697 -28.26 -30.07 -36.81
N LYS A 698 -28.96 -31.19 -36.56
CA LYS A 698 -30.24 -31.50 -37.19
C LYS A 698 -31.36 -30.55 -36.73
N GLU A 699 -31.47 -30.35 -35.43
CA GLU A 699 -32.48 -29.49 -34.82
C GLU A 699 -32.31 -28.02 -35.24
N TYR A 700 -31.08 -27.58 -35.50
CA TYR A 700 -30.77 -26.23 -35.97
C TYR A 700 -31.28 -26.01 -37.40
N GLU A 701 -31.12 -26.98 -38.29
CA GLU A 701 -31.68 -26.93 -39.65
C GLU A 701 -33.22 -26.85 -39.63
N GLU A 702 -33.87 -27.65 -38.78
CA GLU A 702 -35.32 -27.61 -38.59
C GLU A 702 -35.78 -26.25 -38.04
N HIS A 703 -35.04 -25.69 -37.08
CA HIS A 703 -35.30 -24.39 -36.50
C HIS A 703 -35.16 -23.25 -37.53
N LEU A 704 -34.07 -23.26 -38.33
CA LEU A 704 -33.85 -22.28 -39.39
C LEU A 704 -34.95 -22.32 -40.44
N HIS A 705 -35.36 -23.52 -40.89
CA HIS A 705 -36.46 -23.65 -41.85
C HIS A 705 -37.77 -23.05 -41.30
N LYS A 706 -38.12 -23.33 -40.05
CA LYS A 706 -39.32 -22.75 -39.40
C LYS A 706 -39.24 -21.22 -39.33
N LEU A 707 -38.10 -20.66 -38.92
CA LEU A 707 -37.92 -19.20 -38.85
C LEU A 707 -38.02 -18.55 -40.23
N ILE A 708 -37.37 -19.11 -41.25
CA ILE A 708 -37.38 -18.57 -42.61
C ILE A 708 -38.78 -18.66 -43.22
N GLN A 709 -39.51 -19.75 -43.00
CA GLN A 709 -40.89 -19.89 -43.48
C GLN A 709 -41.85 -18.88 -42.84
N SER A 710 -41.58 -18.47 -41.59
CA SER A 710 -42.36 -17.43 -40.90
C SER A 710 -41.96 -15.99 -41.29
N SER A 711 -40.92 -15.83 -42.12
CA SER A 711 -40.34 -14.53 -42.43
C SER A 711 -41.15 -13.72 -43.45
N SER A 712 -41.05 -12.39 -43.35
CA SER A 712 -41.47 -11.47 -44.40
C SER A 712 -40.31 -11.22 -45.36
N ALA A 713 -40.51 -11.48 -46.65
CA ALA A 713 -39.46 -11.28 -47.63
C ALA A 713 -39.40 -9.83 -48.12
N LEU A 714 -38.21 -9.23 -48.17
CA LEU A 714 -38.00 -7.90 -48.75
C LEU A 714 -37.86 -8.01 -50.27
N SER A 715 -38.50 -7.10 -51.00
CA SER A 715 -38.48 -7.09 -52.45
C SER A 715 -37.20 -6.44 -52.99
N ALA A 716 -36.86 -6.74 -54.25
CA ALA A 716 -35.78 -6.04 -54.95
C ALA A 716 -36.01 -4.53 -55.09
N GLY A 717 -37.26 -4.06 -54.98
CA GLY A 717 -37.60 -2.64 -54.94
C GLY A 717 -37.14 -1.98 -53.66
N ASP A 718 -37.38 -2.62 -52.52
CA ASP A 718 -37.04 -2.12 -51.18
C ASP A 718 -35.53 -1.96 -51.00
N LEU A 719 -34.74 -2.83 -51.65
CA LEU A 719 -33.28 -2.82 -51.55
C LEU A 719 -32.58 -2.12 -52.73
N LYS A 720 -33.33 -1.39 -53.58
CA LYS A 720 -32.78 -0.76 -54.79
C LYS A 720 -31.75 0.33 -54.49
N GLN A 721 -32.00 1.20 -53.52
CA GLN A 721 -31.03 2.23 -53.09
C GLN A 721 -29.88 1.59 -52.31
N CYS A 722 -30.20 0.62 -51.47
CA CYS A 722 -29.25 -0.19 -50.72
C CYS A 722 -28.13 -0.81 -51.59
N VAL A 723 -28.49 -1.52 -52.66
CA VAL A 723 -27.48 -2.16 -53.53
C VAL A 723 -26.78 -1.16 -54.46
N ARG A 724 -27.39 -0.02 -54.79
CA ARG A 724 -26.81 0.98 -55.72
C ARG A 724 -25.88 1.98 -55.06
N SER A 725 -26.26 2.48 -53.89
CA SER A 725 -25.60 3.59 -53.20
C SER A 725 -25.03 3.18 -51.84
N ILE A 726 -25.21 1.93 -51.41
CA ILE A 726 -24.82 1.43 -50.07
C ILE A 726 -25.52 2.24 -48.98
N GLU A 727 -26.79 2.57 -49.23
CA GLU A 727 -27.68 3.19 -48.23
C GLU A 727 -28.34 2.09 -47.37
N PRO A 728 -28.62 2.34 -46.08
CA PRO A 728 -29.34 1.37 -45.28
C PRO A 728 -30.73 1.07 -45.88
N PRO A 729 -31.26 -0.15 -45.68
CA PRO A 729 -32.64 -0.48 -46.05
C PRO A 729 -33.65 0.46 -45.37
N PRO A 730 -34.87 0.62 -45.94
CA PRO A 730 -35.90 1.43 -45.31
C PRO A 730 -36.30 0.89 -43.95
N ASP A 731 -36.71 1.78 -43.05
CA ASP A 731 -37.22 1.39 -41.74
C ASP A 731 -38.45 0.49 -41.88
N LEU A 732 -38.38 -0.66 -41.19
CA LEU A 732 -39.44 -1.64 -41.21
C LEU A 732 -40.54 -1.27 -40.20
N PRO A 733 -41.80 -1.64 -40.46
CA PRO A 733 -42.90 -1.42 -39.53
C PRO A 733 -42.56 -2.01 -38.14
N GLN A 734 -42.65 -1.17 -37.11
CA GLN A 734 -42.25 -1.56 -35.75
C GLN A 734 -43.20 -2.59 -35.12
N ASP A 735 -44.48 -2.60 -35.53
CA ASP A 735 -45.50 -3.52 -35.02
C ASP A 735 -45.34 -4.95 -35.56
N ASP A 736 -44.80 -5.10 -36.77
CA ASP A 736 -44.50 -6.42 -37.32
C ASP A 736 -43.13 -6.85 -36.80
N LYS A 737 -43.05 -7.85 -35.91
CA LYS A 737 -41.78 -8.39 -35.41
C LYS A 737 -41.38 -9.72 -36.08
N ARG A 738 -42.02 -10.08 -37.20
CA ARG A 738 -41.66 -11.29 -37.95
C ARG A 738 -40.22 -11.20 -38.46
N PRO A 739 -39.51 -12.34 -38.59
CA PRO A 739 -38.20 -12.36 -39.21
C PRO A 739 -38.23 -11.79 -40.64
N ILE A 740 -37.10 -11.31 -41.14
CA ILE A 740 -36.99 -10.84 -42.53
C ILE A 740 -36.06 -11.71 -43.36
N ALA A 741 -36.40 -11.90 -44.63
CA ALA A 741 -35.57 -12.63 -45.57
C ALA A 741 -35.31 -11.84 -46.85
N VAL A 742 -34.06 -11.86 -47.30
CA VAL A 742 -33.61 -11.27 -48.57
C VAL A 742 -33.12 -12.38 -49.47
N TYR A 743 -33.74 -12.54 -50.64
CA TYR A 743 -33.39 -13.58 -51.60
C TYR A 743 -32.59 -12.99 -52.77
N TYR A 744 -31.44 -13.59 -53.11
CA TYR A 744 -30.58 -13.11 -54.19
C TYR A 744 -30.05 -14.24 -55.08
N ASP A 745 -29.81 -13.92 -56.35
CA ASP A 745 -29.27 -14.87 -57.33
C ASP A 745 -27.75 -15.00 -57.19
N GLN A 746 -27.23 -16.19 -57.44
CA GLN A 746 -25.80 -16.49 -57.45
C GLN A 746 -25.49 -17.24 -58.73
N THR A 747 -24.25 -17.13 -59.23
CA THR A 747 -23.81 -17.98 -60.34
C THR A 747 -23.18 -19.30 -59.87
N SER A 748 -22.75 -19.37 -58.61
CA SER A 748 -22.24 -20.57 -57.95
C SER A 748 -22.33 -20.40 -56.42
N SER A 749 -22.12 -21.48 -55.66
CA SER A 749 -22.06 -21.43 -54.19
C SER A 749 -20.93 -20.56 -53.63
N LEU A 750 -19.91 -20.24 -54.47
CA LEU A 750 -18.79 -19.37 -54.12
C LEU A 750 -18.93 -17.94 -54.68
N ASP A 751 -20.05 -17.62 -55.34
CA ASP A 751 -20.34 -16.26 -55.79
C ASP A 751 -20.92 -15.43 -54.65
N PHE A 752 -20.06 -14.58 -54.07
CA PHE A 752 -20.41 -13.70 -52.95
C PHE A 752 -20.63 -12.25 -53.37
N ARG A 753 -20.67 -11.91 -54.67
CA ARG A 753 -20.73 -10.49 -55.12
C ARG A 753 -21.96 -9.75 -54.58
N LEU A 754 -23.17 -10.27 -54.82
CA LEU A 754 -24.39 -9.65 -54.27
C LEU A 754 -24.45 -9.73 -52.75
N LEU A 755 -24.02 -10.86 -52.18
CA LEU A 755 -23.99 -10.99 -50.72
C LEU A 755 -23.16 -9.88 -50.10
N ARG A 756 -22.00 -9.54 -50.70
CA ARG A 756 -21.16 -8.44 -50.22
C ARG A 756 -21.85 -7.08 -50.31
N ASP A 757 -22.48 -6.78 -51.44
CA ASP A 757 -23.15 -5.49 -51.63
C ASP A 757 -24.33 -5.33 -50.68
N ILE A 758 -25.15 -6.39 -50.52
CA ILE A 758 -26.25 -6.42 -49.55
C ILE A 758 -25.69 -6.30 -48.12
N SER A 759 -24.64 -7.04 -47.77
CA SER A 759 -24.03 -7.02 -46.44
C SER A 759 -23.55 -5.62 -46.05
N ARG A 760 -22.87 -4.90 -46.96
CA ARG A 760 -22.42 -3.53 -46.71
C ARG A 760 -23.57 -2.57 -46.43
N CYS A 761 -24.67 -2.72 -47.17
CA CYS A 761 -25.86 -1.90 -46.99
C CYS A 761 -26.50 -2.12 -45.60
N PHE A 762 -26.54 -3.35 -45.10
CA PHE A 762 -26.97 -3.64 -43.72
C PHE A 762 -25.93 -3.26 -42.65
N GLY A 763 -24.74 -2.76 -43.05
CA GLY A 763 -23.67 -2.40 -42.13
C GLY A 763 -22.78 -3.56 -41.66
N LEU A 764 -22.98 -4.77 -42.20
CA LEU A 764 -22.22 -5.98 -41.88
C LEU A 764 -20.77 -5.91 -42.42
N VAL A 765 -19.91 -6.81 -41.93
CA VAL A 765 -18.51 -6.93 -42.39
C VAL A 765 -18.46 -7.63 -43.74
N SER A 766 -17.89 -6.96 -44.73
CA SER A 766 -17.82 -7.44 -46.10
C SER A 766 -16.66 -6.83 -46.91
N PRO A 767 -15.40 -7.06 -46.49
CA PRO A 767 -14.24 -6.57 -47.22
C PRO A 767 -14.08 -7.31 -48.55
N ARG A 768 -13.51 -6.64 -49.56
CA ARG A 768 -13.55 -7.11 -50.97
C ARG A 768 -12.88 -8.46 -51.18
N ASN A 769 -11.78 -8.69 -50.49
CA ASN A 769 -10.90 -9.84 -50.72
C ASN A 769 -11.12 -11.00 -49.74
N TYR A 770 -12.18 -10.95 -48.93
CA TYR A 770 -12.49 -11.98 -47.94
C TYR A 770 -13.83 -12.63 -48.23
N ARG A 771 -14.01 -13.86 -47.74
CA ARG A 771 -15.33 -14.49 -47.66
C ARG A 771 -16.18 -13.70 -46.66
N PRO A 772 -17.48 -13.45 -46.94
CA PRO A 772 -18.40 -12.91 -45.95
C PRO A 772 -18.37 -13.76 -44.66
N LYS A 773 -18.48 -13.09 -43.52
CA LYS A 773 -18.41 -13.72 -42.19
C LYS A 773 -19.78 -14.15 -41.69
N ASN A 774 -19.82 -15.07 -40.72
CA ASN A 774 -21.03 -15.68 -40.14
C ASN A 774 -21.88 -16.50 -41.12
N LEU A 775 -21.24 -17.27 -42.00
CA LEU A 775 -21.98 -18.16 -42.89
C LEU A 775 -22.31 -19.49 -42.22
N HIS A 776 -23.50 -19.98 -42.51
CA HIS A 776 -24.02 -21.31 -42.17
C HIS A 776 -24.62 -21.92 -43.44
N ASN A 777 -23.93 -22.86 -44.10
CA ASN A 777 -24.37 -23.40 -45.40
C ASN A 777 -24.69 -22.31 -46.45
N GLY A 778 -23.90 -21.22 -46.43
CA GLY A 778 -24.07 -20.05 -47.29
C GLY A 778 -25.17 -19.05 -46.88
N LEU A 779 -25.97 -19.36 -45.84
CA LEU A 779 -26.90 -18.43 -45.20
C LEU A 779 -26.14 -17.45 -44.32
N LEU A 780 -26.47 -16.16 -44.39
CA LEU A 780 -26.03 -15.17 -43.40
C LEU A 780 -27.22 -14.77 -42.52
N ARG A 781 -27.11 -15.05 -41.22
CA ARG A 781 -28.09 -14.69 -40.19
C ARG A 781 -27.53 -13.59 -39.29
N PHE A 782 -28.37 -12.59 -38.97
CA PHE A 782 -28.05 -11.49 -38.07
C PHE A 782 -29.32 -10.92 -37.45
N TRP A 783 -29.18 -9.96 -36.53
CA TRP A 783 -30.29 -9.24 -35.92
C TRP A 783 -30.42 -7.86 -36.56
N TYR A 784 -31.62 -7.38 -36.89
CA TYR A 784 -31.77 -6.06 -37.52
C TYR A 784 -33.11 -5.47 -37.14
N GLN A 785 -33.15 -4.25 -36.57
CA GLN A 785 -34.41 -3.61 -36.15
C GLN A 785 -35.34 -4.52 -35.32
N ASP A 786 -34.77 -5.11 -34.26
CA ASP A 786 -35.45 -5.96 -33.27
C ASP A 786 -36.09 -7.25 -33.80
N ARG A 787 -35.54 -7.82 -34.86
CA ARG A 787 -35.98 -9.11 -35.42
C ARG A 787 -34.82 -9.88 -36.07
N PRO A 788 -34.95 -11.21 -36.26
CA PRO A 788 -33.99 -11.98 -37.04
C PRO A 788 -34.03 -11.59 -38.52
N ALA A 789 -32.86 -11.51 -39.16
CA ALA A 789 -32.70 -11.23 -40.57
C ALA A 789 -31.85 -12.31 -41.27
N PHE A 790 -32.23 -12.63 -42.51
CA PHE A 790 -31.63 -13.71 -43.31
C PHE A 790 -31.26 -13.22 -44.71
N LEU A 791 -30.02 -13.44 -45.14
CA LEU A 791 -29.60 -13.27 -46.53
C LEU A 791 -29.44 -14.65 -47.18
N ILE A 792 -30.28 -14.93 -48.19
CA ILE A 792 -30.49 -16.26 -48.74
C ILE A 792 -30.17 -16.28 -50.23
N GLY A 793 -29.06 -16.91 -50.59
CA GLY A 793 -28.63 -17.04 -51.98
C GLY A 793 -29.26 -18.23 -52.71
N SER A 794 -29.43 -18.13 -54.03
CA SER A 794 -30.04 -19.18 -54.88
C SER A 794 -29.34 -20.55 -54.87
N PHE A 795 -28.07 -20.61 -54.43
CA PHE A 795 -27.32 -21.85 -54.30
C PHE A 795 -27.31 -22.40 -52.86
N THR A 796 -28.07 -21.79 -51.94
CA THR A 796 -28.22 -22.27 -50.56
C THR A 796 -29.40 -23.24 -50.42
N PRO A 797 -29.38 -24.19 -49.47
CA PRO A 797 -30.49 -25.13 -49.25
C PRO A 797 -31.77 -24.43 -48.73
N TYR A 798 -31.66 -23.17 -48.30
CA TYR A 798 -32.77 -22.39 -47.76
C TYR A 798 -33.58 -21.64 -48.81
N TYR A 799 -33.03 -21.47 -50.02
CA TYR A 799 -33.68 -20.73 -51.11
C TYR A 799 -35.03 -21.30 -51.53
N LYS A 800 -35.26 -22.61 -51.31
CA LYS A 800 -36.55 -23.28 -51.54
C LYS A 800 -37.72 -22.66 -50.75
N ASN A 801 -37.44 -21.91 -49.69
CA ASN A 801 -38.46 -21.22 -48.89
C ASN A 801 -38.86 -19.85 -49.47
N LYS A 802 -38.29 -19.43 -50.60
CA LYS A 802 -38.63 -18.16 -51.25
C LYS A 802 -40.10 -18.15 -51.69
N PRO A 803 -40.90 -17.16 -51.28
CA PRO A 803 -42.25 -16.99 -51.80
C PRO A 803 -42.28 -16.86 -53.32
N THR A 804 -43.35 -17.34 -53.96
CA THR A 804 -43.49 -17.35 -55.43
C THR A 804 -43.68 -15.95 -56.00
N ASP A 805 -44.25 -15.04 -55.22
CA ASP A 805 -44.57 -13.64 -55.54
C ASP A 805 -43.38 -12.68 -55.33
N VAL A 806 -42.31 -13.13 -54.69
CA VAL A 806 -41.13 -12.30 -54.38
C VAL A 806 -40.03 -12.54 -55.41
N SER A 807 -39.56 -11.45 -56.05
CA SER A 807 -38.43 -11.49 -56.98
C SER A 807 -37.09 -11.46 -56.24
N SER A 808 -36.14 -12.28 -56.70
CA SER A 808 -34.77 -12.27 -56.19
C SER A 808 -33.98 -11.08 -56.73
N ILE A 809 -33.03 -10.61 -55.92
CA ILE A 809 -32.07 -9.58 -56.32
C ILE A 809 -31.08 -10.19 -57.32
N LYS A 810 -30.83 -9.48 -58.42
CA LYS A 810 -29.90 -9.89 -59.49
C LYS A 810 -28.78 -8.89 -59.65
N LEU A 811 -27.59 -9.39 -59.99
CA LEU A 811 -26.49 -8.53 -60.44
C LEU A 811 -26.96 -7.79 -61.69
N ARG A 812 -26.84 -6.46 -61.68
CA ARG A 812 -26.86 -5.72 -62.93
C ARG A 812 -25.56 -6.05 -63.64
N TYR A 813 -25.64 -6.92 -64.65
CA TYR A 813 -24.65 -6.86 -65.71
C TYR A 813 -24.74 -5.45 -66.28
N ASN A 814 -23.68 -4.65 -66.12
CA ASN A 814 -23.53 -3.47 -66.96
C ASN A 814 -23.61 -3.97 -68.41
N ALA A 815 -24.70 -3.62 -69.09
CA ALA A 815 -24.71 -3.48 -70.52
C ALA A 815 -24.12 -2.11 -70.85
#